data_AF-A0A7S2MMA8-F1
#
_entry.id   AF-A0A7S2MMA8-F1
#
_cell.length_a   1.000
_cell.length_b   1.000
_cell.length_c   1.000
_cell.angle_alpha   90.00
_cell.angle_beta   90.00
_cell.angle_gamma   90.00
#
_symmetry.space_group_name_H-M   'P 1'
#
loop_
_entity.id
_entity.type
_entity.pdbx_description
1 polymer ?
#
loop_
_entity_poly.entity_id
_entity_poly.type
_entity_poly.pdbx_seq_one_letter_code
_entity_poly.pdbx_strand_id
1 'polypeptide(L)'
;MHRVSFESPDSGNTGLVTEFGGSGNNRTSKTSSSSSSSMEANDGPRALHRAWGEPPPQHDNSGEVTFRLLDSWTIAKRRICLMQNSRRSRRRSTLAAVQTIAHAQSLRNGDDDEDGAPKTVNTYDRWCQRFVVHPSCTKRLVWEFIGVFFVLYDLVVLPLPFIEATQTDFVIAMGWLLRLFWTADIGISFLTGYLSQDAEGMTEMRPSKVALRYLKTRLLLDLVIVSCDWLEVWITNDSALSLTQALRVVRCFRLARLAKMRNITDYVLNNIRSEGKMIWGYVFLLVMGLLLLIHLMACIWSGLRSSAWGSTGDTEQALSEQDPEMTTTRRYVESFHYVLSLFVGEHISQPANLVQRTFVVSVLTLSFVVSASFVGSLTTAMTRLQMIASQRSQQFAALNRYLSDCGISTRLCMRVQRNARHALRERMRNIPESKVELLHLISDPLRSEIHYEVYSPTLLRHPFFFLYNKINPAGVRQICHTTVSLMSLSRGDVLFSEFEVPAVPKMYFVSTGRLTYTQGLEGNHRVLSKQWLSEAALWTTWAHRGLLQARAECRLLAIDATRFTNIMSTFPTLHPHAYGEKFVSSLREANPGSSSSIIGLTDIGVDCEKSRALAVDAFHEVDEDFEQPPEWKTNRRFSVDSIGSVPSSSRANPGDFEYYLSKFLPRAWFRRGSMTSAPISLVSMRSSVNDWGHGWRSSQ
;
A
#
# COMPACT_ATOMS: atom_id res chain seq x y z
N MET A 1 -39.79 27.14 38.83
CA MET A 1 -41.10 26.46 38.75
C MET A 1 -40.92 25.13 38.04
N HIS A 2 -41.48 24.07 38.65
CA HIS A 2 -41.52 22.65 38.26
C HIS A 2 -40.21 21.83 38.19
N ARG A 3 -39.95 21.24 39.37
CA ARG A 3 -39.16 20.07 39.70
C ARG A 3 -39.98 18.82 39.34
N VAL A 4 -39.38 17.79 38.76
CA VAL A 4 -39.90 16.41 38.84
C VAL A 4 -38.73 15.48 39.12
N SER A 5 -38.80 14.88 40.30
CA SER A 5 -37.94 13.83 40.85
C SER A 5 -38.45 12.47 40.37
N PHE A 6 -37.58 11.46 40.26
CA PHE A 6 -38.00 10.06 40.35
C PHE A 6 -37.05 9.30 41.26
N GLU A 7 -37.65 8.65 42.24
CA GLU A 7 -37.10 7.86 43.33
C GLU A 7 -36.73 6.43 42.88
N SER A 8 -35.73 5.88 43.57
CA SER A 8 -35.45 4.46 43.70
C SER A 8 -36.51 3.73 44.53
N PRO A 9 -36.57 2.39 44.47
CA PRO A 9 -36.88 1.63 45.66
C PRO A 9 -35.85 0.52 45.97
N ASP A 10 -35.56 0.44 47.26
CA ASP A 10 -34.80 -0.60 47.96
C ASP A 10 -35.69 -1.79 48.39
N SER A 11 -35.01 -2.89 48.74
CA SER A 11 -35.42 -4.01 49.62
C SER A 11 -36.40 -5.07 49.05
N GLY A 12 -36.26 -6.38 49.31
CA GLY A 12 -35.30 -7.16 50.08
C GLY A 12 -35.78 -8.62 50.25
N ASN A 13 -34.83 -9.47 50.69
CA ASN A 13 -34.98 -10.58 51.64
C ASN A 13 -35.13 -12.07 51.19
N THR A 14 -34.35 -12.92 51.89
CA THR A 14 -34.45 -14.37 52.21
C THR A 14 -34.30 -15.42 51.07
N GLY A 15 -33.64 -16.58 51.19
CA GLY A 15 -32.98 -17.34 52.28
C GLY A 15 -32.07 -18.42 51.65
N LEU A 16 -30.92 -18.80 52.24
CA LEU A 16 -30.69 -19.94 53.15
C LEU A 16 -31.01 -21.33 52.54
N VAL A 17 -29.99 -22.20 52.41
CA VAL A 17 -29.94 -23.64 52.85
C VAL A 17 -28.73 -24.42 52.23
N THR A 18 -27.87 -24.90 53.15
CA THR A 18 -27.01 -26.14 53.21
C THR A 18 -25.94 -26.42 52.12
N GLU A 19 -24.65 -26.54 52.44
CA GLU A 19 -23.88 -27.57 53.21
C GLU A 19 -23.48 -28.84 52.44
N PHE A 20 -22.31 -29.37 52.85
CA PHE A 20 -21.52 -30.55 52.44
C PHE A 20 -20.34 -30.23 51.48
N GLY A 21 -19.06 -30.25 51.88
CA GLY A 21 -18.40 -30.92 53.01
C GLY A 21 -17.85 -32.28 52.58
N GLY A 22 -16.52 -32.39 52.39
CA GLY A 22 -15.89 -33.67 52.04
C GLY A 22 -14.41 -33.58 51.63
N SER A 23 -13.55 -33.29 52.60
CA SER A 23 -12.10 -33.50 52.54
C SER A 23 -11.77 -35.00 52.63
N GLY A 24 -10.69 -35.46 51.98
CA GLY A 24 -10.25 -36.85 52.06
C GLY A 24 -8.89 -37.12 51.42
N ASN A 25 -7.83 -36.76 52.13
CA ASN A 25 -6.44 -37.13 51.89
C ASN A 25 -6.25 -38.65 52.12
N ASN A 26 -5.55 -39.40 51.26
CA ASN A 26 -4.49 -40.31 51.72
C ASN A 26 -3.59 -40.93 50.65
N ARG A 27 -2.34 -41.09 51.08
CA ARG A 27 -1.15 -41.66 50.43
C ARG A 27 -1.13 -43.19 50.46
N THR A 28 -0.11 -43.72 49.76
CA THR A 28 0.49 -45.07 49.75
C THR A 28 -0.07 -46.04 48.70
N SER A 29 0.66 -46.98 48.09
CA SER A 29 2.06 -47.13 47.61
C SER A 29 2.15 -48.52 46.94
N LYS A 30 3.12 -48.74 46.03
CA LYS A 30 3.57 -50.05 45.45
C LYS A 30 2.67 -50.66 44.35
N THR A 31 3.13 -51.32 43.28
CA THR A 31 4.43 -51.68 42.65
C THR A 31 4.10 -52.45 41.35
N SER A 32 4.90 -52.29 40.27
CA SER A 32 5.23 -53.24 39.15
C SER A 32 5.28 -52.50 37.80
N SER A 33 6.44 -52.05 37.31
CA SER A 33 7.49 -52.77 36.55
C SER A 33 7.15 -53.10 35.09
N SER A 34 7.66 -52.28 34.15
CA SER A 34 8.37 -52.75 32.94
C SER A 34 9.07 -51.59 32.21
N SER A 35 10.41 -51.71 32.15
CA SER A 35 11.38 -51.27 31.12
C SER A 35 10.80 -50.91 29.74
N SER A 36 11.33 -50.04 28.87
CA SER A 36 12.62 -49.34 28.72
C SER A 36 12.57 -48.56 27.40
N SER A 37 13.03 -47.30 27.35
CA SER A 37 13.98 -46.79 26.33
C SER A 37 14.11 -45.27 26.47
N SER A 38 15.29 -44.85 26.89
CA SER A 38 15.82 -43.49 26.88
C SER A 38 15.85 -42.88 25.49
N MET A 39 15.33 -41.67 25.33
CA MET A 39 15.68 -40.79 24.22
C MET A 39 15.75 -39.34 24.73
N GLU A 40 16.91 -38.74 24.48
CA GLU A 40 17.46 -37.53 25.09
C GLU A 40 16.61 -36.27 24.85
N ALA A 41 16.46 -35.47 25.91
CA ALA A 41 15.90 -34.14 25.85
C ALA A 41 16.92 -33.14 25.29
N ASN A 42 16.47 -32.33 24.34
CA ASN A 42 17.16 -31.23 23.67
C ASN A 42 17.77 -30.20 24.65
N ASP A 43 19.07 -30.27 24.86
CA ASP A 43 19.88 -29.22 25.52
C ASP A 43 20.42 -28.23 24.46
N GLY A 44 19.51 -27.42 23.90
CA GLY A 44 19.80 -26.45 22.82
C GLY A 44 19.99 -24.97 23.24
N PRO A 45 19.24 -24.41 24.21
CA PRO A 45 19.28 -22.96 24.45
C PRO A 45 20.26 -22.50 25.55
N ARG A 46 20.82 -23.40 26.36
CA ARG A 46 21.64 -23.01 27.54
C ARG A 46 23.10 -22.67 27.22
N ALA A 47 23.63 -23.10 26.08
CA ALA A 47 25.04 -22.90 25.74
C ALA A 47 25.36 -21.50 25.16
N LEU A 48 24.38 -20.78 24.60
CA LEU A 48 24.61 -19.47 23.96
C LEU A 48 24.55 -18.28 24.92
N HIS A 49 23.86 -18.41 26.06
CA HIS A 49 23.81 -17.36 27.08
C HIS A 49 25.16 -17.16 27.80
N ARG A 50 26.07 -18.14 27.76
CA ARG A 50 27.42 -18.03 28.33
C ARG A 50 28.41 -17.23 27.46
N ALA A 51 28.22 -17.21 26.13
CA ALA A 51 29.19 -16.57 25.21
C ALA A 51 29.21 -15.03 25.30
N TRP A 52 28.16 -14.42 25.84
CA TRP A 52 28.06 -12.97 26.05
C TRP A 52 28.32 -12.56 27.52
N GLY A 53 28.58 -13.53 28.39
CA GLY A 53 28.85 -13.34 29.82
C GLY A 53 30.33 -13.41 30.18
N GLU A 54 31.23 -13.29 29.21
CA GLU A 54 32.64 -13.12 29.52
C GLU A 54 32.86 -11.77 30.23
N PRO A 55 33.76 -11.70 31.24
CA PRO A 55 34.10 -10.45 31.88
C PRO A 55 34.61 -9.44 30.84
N PRO A 56 34.54 -8.11 31.12
CA PRO A 56 35.09 -7.09 30.23
C PRO A 56 36.53 -7.45 29.84
N PRO A 57 37.04 -6.94 28.70
CA PRO A 57 38.37 -7.29 28.20
C PRO A 57 39.36 -7.30 29.37
N GLN A 58 39.88 -8.48 29.70
CA GLN A 58 40.90 -8.60 30.72
C GLN A 58 41.99 -7.61 30.32
N HIS A 59 42.33 -6.70 31.24
CA HIS A 59 43.57 -5.99 31.18
C HIS A 59 44.66 -7.04 31.09
N ASP A 60 45.12 -7.33 29.87
CA ASP A 60 46.45 -7.88 29.69
C ASP A 60 47.38 -6.90 30.40
N ASN A 61 48.43 -7.40 31.06
CA ASN A 61 49.28 -6.62 31.96
C ASN A 61 50.01 -5.41 31.29
N SER A 62 49.67 -5.09 30.03
CA SER A 62 50.08 -3.96 29.20
C SER A 62 49.05 -2.82 29.04
N GLY A 63 47.82 -2.94 29.55
CA GLY A 63 46.81 -1.85 29.49
C GLY A 63 46.19 -1.59 28.10
N GLU A 64 46.38 -2.49 27.14
CA GLU A 64 45.94 -2.30 25.75
C GLU A 64 44.57 -2.94 25.48
N VAL A 65 43.58 -2.13 25.04
CA VAL A 65 42.24 -2.61 24.67
C VAL A 65 42.32 -3.25 23.27
N THR A 66 42.37 -4.58 23.22
CA THR A 66 42.40 -5.33 21.94
C THR A 66 40.99 -5.73 21.49
N PHE A 67 40.55 -5.23 20.33
CA PHE A 67 39.29 -5.67 19.71
C PHE A 67 39.44 -7.07 19.10
N ARG A 68 38.53 -7.97 19.48
CA ARG A 68 38.44 -9.34 18.97
C ARG A 68 37.04 -9.61 18.39
N LEU A 69 36.98 -10.41 17.34
CA LEU A 69 35.72 -10.87 16.76
C LEU A 69 35.03 -11.79 17.78
N LEU A 70 33.72 -11.65 17.96
CA LEU A 70 32.95 -12.49 18.88
C LEU A 70 33.09 -13.97 18.52
N ASP A 71 33.21 -14.83 19.54
CA ASP A 71 33.33 -16.28 19.38
C ASP A 71 32.15 -16.92 18.66
N SER A 72 30.97 -16.29 18.74
CA SER A 72 29.80 -16.72 17.97
C SER A 72 30.07 -16.76 16.47
N TRP A 73 30.89 -15.84 15.94
CA TRP A 73 31.29 -15.81 14.54
C TRP A 73 32.34 -16.88 14.22
N THR A 74 33.33 -17.09 15.09
CA THR A 74 34.36 -18.11 14.88
C THR A 74 33.76 -19.53 14.88
N ILE A 75 32.81 -19.78 15.79
CA ILE A 75 32.02 -21.02 15.85
C ILE A 75 31.18 -21.17 14.56
N ALA A 76 30.55 -20.10 14.09
CA ALA A 76 29.77 -20.13 12.85
C ALA A 76 30.64 -20.49 11.63
N LYS A 77 31.84 -19.89 11.47
CA LYS A 77 32.80 -20.23 10.39
C LYS A 77 33.21 -21.69 10.43
N ARG A 78 33.53 -22.24 11.61
CA ARG A 78 33.85 -23.66 11.78
C ARG A 78 32.69 -24.56 11.32
N ARG A 79 31.46 -24.25 11.73
CA ARG A 79 30.25 -24.99 11.30
C ARG A 79 30.05 -24.93 9.78
N ILE A 80 30.23 -23.76 9.17
CA ILE A 80 30.13 -23.58 7.71
C ILE A 80 31.17 -24.44 6.99
N CYS A 81 32.44 -24.40 7.43
CA CYS A 81 33.53 -25.18 6.85
C CYS A 81 33.27 -26.70 6.97
N LEU A 82 32.78 -27.17 8.12
CA LEU A 82 32.40 -28.57 8.32
C LEU A 82 31.26 -28.99 7.38
N MET A 83 30.23 -28.15 7.22
CA MET A 83 29.12 -28.42 6.29
C MET A 83 29.58 -28.47 4.83
N GLN A 84 30.47 -27.55 4.42
CA GLN A 84 31.02 -27.52 3.06
C GLN A 84 31.95 -28.71 2.79
N ASN A 85 32.78 -29.11 3.76
CA ASN A 85 33.63 -30.29 3.64
C ASN A 85 32.82 -31.59 3.60
N SER A 86 31.74 -31.70 4.39
CA SER A 86 30.81 -32.83 4.32
C SER A 86 30.13 -32.92 2.94
N ARG A 87 29.70 -31.79 2.37
CA ARG A 87 29.15 -31.73 1.00
C ARG A 87 30.18 -32.10 -0.08
N ARG A 88 31.43 -31.65 0.05
CA ARG A 88 32.53 -32.01 -0.87
C ARG A 88 32.91 -33.50 -0.76
N SER A 89 32.91 -34.06 0.45
CA SER A 89 33.14 -35.49 0.69
C SER A 89 32.00 -36.35 0.13
N ARG A 90 30.74 -35.96 0.34
CA ARG A 90 29.57 -36.60 -0.31
C ARG A 90 29.64 -36.51 -1.83
N ARG A 91 29.95 -35.33 -2.40
CA ARG A 91 30.12 -35.18 -3.86
C ARG A 91 31.22 -36.07 -4.44
N ARG A 92 32.35 -36.27 -3.73
CA ARG A 92 33.41 -37.20 -4.15
C ARG A 92 32.98 -38.66 -4.08
N SER A 93 32.21 -39.06 -3.04
CA SER A 93 31.66 -40.43 -2.95
C SER A 93 30.58 -40.72 -3.99
N THR A 94 29.78 -39.72 -4.38
CA THR A 94 28.74 -39.87 -5.42
C THR A 94 29.33 -39.80 -6.83
N LEU A 95 30.40 -39.04 -7.08
CA LEU A 95 31.08 -39.03 -8.39
C LEU A 95 31.74 -40.38 -8.70
N ALA A 96 32.32 -41.05 -7.70
CA ALA A 96 32.86 -42.41 -7.85
C ALA A 96 31.76 -43.43 -8.19
N ALA A 97 30.55 -43.30 -7.61
CA ALA A 97 29.41 -44.17 -7.92
C ALA A 97 28.72 -43.84 -9.26
N VAL A 98 28.67 -42.55 -9.64
CA VAL A 98 28.07 -42.10 -10.92
C VAL A 98 28.93 -42.51 -12.12
N GLN A 99 30.25 -42.59 -11.97
CA GLN A 99 31.14 -43.02 -13.06
C GLN A 99 31.03 -44.52 -13.37
N THR A 100 30.71 -45.35 -12.36
CA THR A 100 30.41 -46.79 -12.54
C THR A 100 29.02 -47.03 -13.14
N ILE A 101 28.04 -46.17 -12.83
CA ILE A 101 26.68 -46.25 -13.38
C ILE A 101 26.62 -45.71 -14.82
N ALA A 102 27.38 -44.66 -15.16
CA ALA A 102 27.45 -44.12 -16.51
C ALA A 102 28.06 -45.12 -17.52
N HIS A 103 29.04 -45.93 -17.10
CA HIS A 103 29.59 -47.00 -17.93
C HIS A 103 28.62 -48.19 -18.10
N ALA A 104 27.72 -48.43 -17.13
CA ALA A 104 26.69 -49.46 -17.22
C ALA A 104 25.44 -49.01 -18.01
N GLN A 105 25.16 -47.71 -18.10
CA GLN A 105 24.04 -47.15 -18.87
C GLN A 105 24.35 -46.93 -20.36
N SER A 106 25.62 -46.84 -20.76
CA SER A 106 26.03 -46.74 -22.17
C SER A 106 25.78 -48.01 -22.99
N LEU A 107 25.54 -49.16 -22.36
CA LEU A 107 25.28 -50.45 -23.02
C LEU A 107 23.80 -50.84 -23.02
N ARG A 108 22.90 -49.98 -22.52
CA ARG A 108 21.47 -50.30 -22.34
C ARG A 108 20.49 -49.32 -23.01
N ASN A 109 20.98 -48.23 -23.59
CA ASN A 109 20.15 -47.24 -24.30
C ASN A 109 20.40 -47.27 -25.81
N GLY A 110 20.29 -48.46 -26.41
CA GLY A 110 19.91 -48.60 -27.80
C GLY A 110 18.47 -49.09 -27.80
N ASP A 111 17.60 -48.38 -28.50
CA ASP A 111 16.16 -48.66 -28.68
C ASP A 111 15.28 -48.10 -27.55
N ASP A 112 14.73 -46.90 -27.80
CA ASP A 112 13.35 -46.47 -27.50
C ASP A 112 13.24 -44.94 -27.67
N ASP A 113 13.25 -44.47 -28.93
CA ASP A 113 12.82 -43.11 -29.29
C ASP A 113 11.37 -43.19 -29.79
N GLU A 114 10.39 -42.85 -28.95
CA GLU A 114 9.11 -42.27 -29.42
C GLU A 114 8.36 -41.51 -28.31
N ASP A 115 8.01 -40.26 -28.64
CA ASP A 115 6.92 -39.43 -28.13
C ASP A 115 6.91 -38.90 -26.68
N GLY A 116 7.57 -37.75 -26.52
CA GLY A 116 7.41 -36.87 -25.37
C GLY A 116 7.75 -35.41 -25.68
N ALA A 117 7.16 -34.84 -26.74
CA ALA A 117 7.42 -33.46 -27.15
C ALA A 117 7.19 -32.45 -26.00
N PRO A 118 8.17 -31.57 -25.68
CA PRO A 118 7.97 -30.50 -24.71
C PRO A 118 6.96 -29.51 -25.28
N LYS A 119 5.87 -29.25 -24.55
CA LYS A 119 4.86 -28.24 -24.89
C LYS A 119 5.56 -26.92 -25.21
N THR A 120 5.58 -26.58 -26.49
CA THR A 120 6.13 -25.35 -27.02
C THR A 120 5.36 -24.20 -26.39
N VAL A 121 6.01 -23.43 -25.51
CA VAL A 121 5.49 -22.14 -25.09
C VAL A 121 5.50 -21.26 -26.34
N ASN A 122 4.32 -21.10 -26.93
CA ASN A 122 4.10 -20.42 -28.20
C ASN A 122 4.80 -19.05 -28.19
N THR A 123 5.64 -18.78 -29.18
CA THR A 123 6.36 -17.51 -29.36
C THR A 123 5.41 -16.30 -29.43
N TYR A 124 4.16 -16.51 -29.85
CA TYR A 124 3.07 -15.53 -29.86
C TYR A 124 2.70 -15.00 -28.46
N ASP A 125 2.80 -15.82 -27.41
CA ASP A 125 2.45 -15.40 -26.05
C ASP A 125 3.39 -14.29 -25.56
N ARG A 126 4.67 -14.26 -25.95
CA ARG A 126 5.62 -13.24 -25.48
C ARG A 126 5.30 -11.84 -25.99
N TRP A 127 4.80 -11.72 -27.23
CA TRP A 127 4.50 -10.41 -27.81
C TRP A 127 3.19 -9.85 -27.26
N CYS A 128 2.15 -10.69 -27.19
CA CYS A 128 0.88 -10.33 -26.59
C CYS A 128 1.02 -10.03 -25.08
N GLN A 129 1.89 -10.75 -24.36
CA GLN A 129 2.13 -10.54 -22.92
C GLN A 129 2.70 -9.14 -22.60
N ARG A 130 3.36 -8.47 -23.55
CA ARG A 130 3.84 -7.09 -23.38
C ARG A 130 2.70 -6.06 -23.42
N PHE A 131 1.59 -6.38 -24.08
CA PHE A 131 0.41 -5.53 -24.18
C PHE A 131 -0.65 -5.84 -23.12
N VAL A 132 -0.50 -6.93 -22.35
CA VAL A 132 -1.44 -7.25 -21.27
C VAL A 132 -1.31 -6.24 -20.14
N VAL A 133 -2.42 -5.58 -19.82
CA VAL A 133 -2.51 -4.54 -18.81
C VAL A 133 -3.00 -5.13 -17.50
N HIS A 134 -2.30 -4.81 -16.41
CA HIS A 134 -2.71 -5.22 -15.08
C HIS A 134 -3.99 -4.45 -14.67
N PRO A 135 -5.03 -5.11 -14.14
CA PRO A 135 -6.32 -4.49 -13.84
C PRO A 135 -6.22 -3.37 -12.79
N SER A 136 -5.26 -3.44 -11.87
CA SER A 136 -5.05 -2.40 -10.84
C SER A 136 -4.09 -1.27 -11.25
N CYS A 137 -3.57 -1.26 -12.48
CA CYS A 137 -2.64 -0.21 -12.89
C CYS A 137 -3.37 1.13 -13.07
N THR A 138 -2.66 2.24 -12.78
CA THR A 138 -3.22 3.60 -12.87
C THR A 138 -3.74 3.93 -14.27
N LYS A 139 -3.11 3.41 -15.33
CA LYS A 139 -3.54 3.63 -16.72
C LYS A 139 -4.90 2.98 -17.02
N ARG A 140 -5.09 1.71 -16.61
CA ARG A 140 -6.37 1.01 -16.76
C ARG A 140 -7.45 1.72 -15.95
N LEU A 141 -7.13 2.12 -14.73
CA LEU A 141 -8.05 2.87 -13.88
C LEU A 141 -8.50 4.20 -14.50
N VAL A 142 -7.58 4.96 -15.10
CA VAL A 142 -7.95 6.21 -15.80
C VAL A 142 -8.89 5.90 -16.97
N TRP A 143 -8.62 4.85 -17.73
CA TRP A 143 -9.50 4.39 -18.81
C TRP A 143 -10.91 4.05 -18.32
N GLU A 144 -11.01 3.31 -17.21
CA GLU A 144 -12.30 2.97 -16.57
C GLU A 144 -13.04 4.24 -16.12
N PHE A 145 -12.35 5.22 -15.52
CA PHE A 145 -12.98 6.49 -15.13
C PHE A 145 -13.50 7.31 -16.31
N ILE A 146 -12.77 7.33 -17.44
CA ILE A 146 -13.25 7.93 -18.68
C ILE A 146 -14.51 7.18 -19.17
N GLY A 147 -14.53 5.85 -19.06
CA GLY A 147 -15.70 5.04 -19.34
C GLY A 147 -16.91 5.41 -18.48
N VAL A 148 -16.74 5.58 -17.16
CA VAL A 148 -17.80 6.05 -16.26
C VAL A 148 -18.35 7.40 -16.70
N PHE A 149 -17.46 8.33 -17.02
CA PHE A 149 -17.85 9.67 -17.47
C PHE A 149 -18.70 9.60 -18.74
N PHE A 150 -18.35 8.74 -19.70
CA PHE A 150 -19.15 8.54 -20.91
C PHE A 150 -20.49 7.85 -20.65
N VAL A 151 -20.55 6.89 -19.72
CA VAL A 151 -21.84 6.31 -19.30
C VAL A 151 -22.73 7.38 -18.65
N LEU A 152 -22.17 8.25 -17.80
CA LEU A 152 -22.91 9.35 -17.18
C LEU A 152 -23.39 10.37 -18.22
N TYR A 153 -22.56 10.69 -19.21
CA TYR A 153 -22.96 11.54 -20.34
C TYR A 153 -24.11 10.91 -21.14
N ASP A 154 -24.00 9.63 -21.52
CA ASP A 154 -25.07 8.90 -22.20
C ASP A 154 -26.36 8.94 -21.38
N LEU A 155 -26.28 8.79 -20.06
CA LEU A 155 -27.45 8.77 -19.16
C LEU A 155 -28.19 10.12 -19.09
N VAL A 156 -27.47 11.23 -19.29
CA VAL A 156 -28.04 12.60 -19.37
C VAL A 156 -28.52 12.92 -20.79
N VAL A 157 -27.81 12.47 -21.83
CA VAL A 157 -28.12 12.86 -23.23
C VAL A 157 -29.14 11.93 -23.90
N LEU A 158 -29.16 10.64 -23.57
CA LEU A 158 -30.10 9.66 -24.10
C LEU A 158 -31.58 10.06 -23.99
N PRO A 159 -32.07 10.71 -22.91
CA PRO A 159 -33.46 11.14 -22.80
C PRO A 159 -33.75 12.51 -23.45
N LEU A 160 -32.74 13.31 -23.83
CA LEU A 160 -32.97 14.64 -24.43
C LEU A 160 -33.75 14.64 -25.76
N PRO A 161 -33.65 13.61 -26.64
CA PRO A 161 -34.47 13.53 -27.84
C PRO A 161 -35.99 13.50 -27.59
N PHE A 162 -36.45 13.18 -26.38
CA PHE A 162 -37.87 13.30 -26.02
C PHE A 162 -38.36 14.77 -25.97
N ILE A 163 -37.43 15.73 -25.89
CA ILE A 163 -37.69 17.17 -25.82
C ILE A 163 -37.51 17.82 -27.20
N GLU A 164 -37.26 17.03 -28.25
CA GLU A 164 -36.95 17.54 -29.61
C GLU A 164 -35.76 18.51 -29.60
N ALA A 165 -34.80 18.29 -28.70
CA ALA A 165 -33.62 19.14 -28.60
C ALA A 165 -32.82 19.15 -29.90
N THR A 166 -32.48 20.35 -30.38
CA THR A 166 -31.64 20.55 -31.56
C THR A 166 -30.29 19.86 -31.36
N GLN A 167 -29.88 19.06 -32.34
CA GLN A 167 -28.56 18.43 -32.30
C GLN A 167 -27.51 19.49 -32.60
N THR A 168 -26.75 19.85 -31.58
CA THR A 168 -25.57 20.69 -31.76
C THR A 168 -24.41 19.86 -32.30
N ASP A 169 -23.50 20.51 -33.03
CA ASP A 169 -22.28 19.87 -33.55
C ASP A 169 -21.48 19.17 -32.45
N PHE A 170 -21.51 19.70 -31.22
CA PHE A 170 -20.88 19.09 -30.06
C PHE A 170 -21.49 17.72 -29.70
N VAL A 171 -22.82 17.58 -29.69
CA VAL A 171 -23.48 16.30 -29.37
C VAL A 171 -23.19 15.25 -30.44
N ILE A 172 -23.11 15.67 -31.71
CA ILE A 172 -22.75 14.79 -32.84
C ILE A 172 -21.29 14.33 -32.71
N ALA A 173 -20.36 15.26 -32.48
CA ALA A 173 -18.94 14.97 -32.30
C ALA A 173 -18.70 14.05 -31.08
N MET A 174 -19.36 14.34 -29.96
CA MET A 174 -19.30 13.52 -28.76
C MET A 174 -19.88 12.12 -29.03
N GLY A 175 -20.98 12.01 -29.77
CA GLY A 175 -21.53 10.72 -30.19
C GLY A 175 -20.55 9.85 -30.99
N TRP A 176 -19.78 10.44 -31.92
CA TRP A 176 -18.69 9.73 -32.61
C TRP A 176 -17.56 9.32 -31.66
N LEU A 177 -17.18 10.19 -30.73
CA LEU A 177 -16.16 9.88 -29.73
C LEU A 177 -16.57 8.69 -28.85
N LEU A 178 -17.82 8.65 -28.37
CA LEU A 178 -18.33 7.54 -27.57
C LEU A 178 -18.32 6.22 -28.37
N ARG A 179 -18.77 6.23 -29.64
CA ARG A 179 -18.76 5.03 -30.50
C ARG A 179 -17.34 4.47 -30.68
N LEU A 180 -16.38 5.35 -30.96
CA LEU A 180 -14.97 4.96 -31.09
C LEU A 180 -14.39 4.44 -29.77
N PHE A 181 -14.70 5.10 -28.66
CA PHE A 181 -14.24 4.70 -27.33
C PHE A 181 -14.72 3.30 -26.95
N TRP A 182 -16.02 3.01 -27.09
CA TRP A 182 -16.56 1.70 -26.73
C TRP A 182 -16.11 0.59 -27.69
N THR A 183 -15.85 0.91 -28.95
CA THR A 183 -15.23 -0.03 -29.90
C THR A 183 -13.79 -0.35 -29.49
N ALA A 184 -13.02 0.65 -29.07
CA ALA A 184 -11.66 0.46 -28.55
C ALA A 184 -11.64 -0.30 -27.20
N ASP A 185 -12.65 -0.10 -26.36
CA ASP A 185 -12.78 -0.77 -25.05
C ASP A 185 -12.88 -2.29 -25.16
N ILE A 186 -13.52 -2.81 -26.23
CA ILE A 186 -13.52 -4.25 -26.53
C ILE A 186 -12.09 -4.75 -26.70
N GLY A 187 -11.29 -4.08 -27.53
CA GLY A 187 -9.89 -4.44 -27.79
C GLY A 187 -9.02 -4.41 -26.52
N ILE A 188 -9.19 -3.39 -25.68
CA ILE A 188 -8.45 -3.27 -24.41
C ILE A 188 -8.93 -4.33 -23.41
N SER A 189 -10.21 -4.71 -23.45
CA SER A 189 -10.77 -5.77 -22.58
C SER A 189 -10.18 -7.15 -22.90
N PHE A 190 -9.84 -7.44 -24.16
CA PHE A 190 -9.07 -8.64 -24.52
C PHE A 190 -7.64 -8.65 -23.95
N LEU A 191 -7.10 -7.47 -23.63
CA LEU A 191 -5.75 -7.29 -23.11
C LEU A 191 -5.71 -7.03 -21.60
N THR A 192 -6.85 -7.04 -20.91
CA THR A 192 -6.90 -6.74 -19.47
C THR A 192 -6.93 -8.02 -18.65
N GLY A 193 -5.95 -8.19 -17.76
CA GLY A 193 -5.89 -9.34 -16.85
C GLY A 193 -7.11 -9.40 -15.93
N TYR A 194 -7.50 -10.61 -15.54
CA TYR A 194 -8.62 -10.81 -14.60
C TYR A 194 -8.12 -11.36 -13.27
N LEU A 195 -8.82 -11.02 -12.19
CA LEU A 195 -8.58 -11.62 -10.88
C LEU A 195 -9.25 -12.99 -10.84
N SER A 196 -8.47 -14.06 -10.68
CA SER A 196 -9.02 -15.41 -10.50
C SER A 196 -9.64 -15.52 -9.12
N GLN A 197 -10.93 -15.87 -9.04
CA GLN A 197 -11.60 -16.18 -7.77
C GLN A 197 -11.09 -17.51 -7.18
N ASP A 198 -10.58 -18.41 -8.02
CA ASP A 198 -10.19 -19.77 -7.62
C ASP A 198 -8.72 -19.89 -7.14
N ALA A 199 -7.90 -18.84 -7.29
CA ALA A 199 -6.48 -18.86 -6.93
C ALA A 199 -6.07 -17.56 -6.22
N GLU A 200 -6.26 -17.52 -4.89
CA GLU A 200 -5.58 -16.62 -3.92
C GLU A 200 -5.36 -15.15 -4.36
N GLY A 201 -6.32 -14.54 -5.07
CA GLY A 201 -6.18 -13.15 -5.53
C GLY A 201 -5.01 -12.91 -6.50
N MET A 202 -4.43 -13.97 -7.08
CA MET A 202 -3.41 -13.83 -8.12
C MET A 202 -4.06 -13.38 -9.43
N THR A 203 -3.55 -12.28 -9.98
CA THR A 203 -3.99 -11.77 -11.29
C THR A 203 -3.48 -12.68 -12.40
N GLU A 204 -4.39 -13.32 -13.14
CA GLU A 204 -4.05 -14.08 -14.33
C GLU A 204 -3.77 -13.13 -15.50
N MET A 205 -2.52 -13.12 -15.96
CA MET A 205 -2.01 -12.22 -17.01
C MET A 205 -1.73 -12.92 -18.35
N ARG A 206 -2.08 -14.21 -18.49
CA ARG A 206 -1.84 -14.98 -19.72
C ARG A 206 -2.87 -14.59 -20.79
N PRO A 207 -2.46 -14.07 -21.96
CA PRO A 207 -3.38 -13.50 -22.96
C PRO A 207 -4.39 -14.53 -23.50
N SER A 208 -3.96 -15.78 -23.72
CA SER A 208 -4.83 -16.86 -24.19
C SER A 208 -5.97 -17.18 -23.21
N LYS A 209 -5.67 -17.27 -21.91
CA LYS A 209 -6.70 -17.49 -20.87
C LYS A 209 -7.62 -16.29 -20.72
N VAL A 210 -7.08 -15.07 -20.81
CA VAL A 210 -7.86 -13.81 -20.73
C VAL A 210 -8.85 -13.72 -21.89
N ALA A 211 -8.37 -13.90 -23.12
CA ALA A 211 -9.20 -13.83 -24.31
C ALA A 211 -10.30 -14.91 -24.31
N LEU A 212 -9.98 -16.15 -23.96
CA LEU A 212 -10.96 -17.25 -23.91
C LEU A 212 -12.07 -16.99 -22.86
N ARG A 213 -11.69 -16.48 -21.68
CA ARG A 213 -12.65 -16.14 -20.63
C ARG A 213 -13.54 -14.98 -21.05
N TYR A 214 -12.96 -13.94 -21.66
CA TYR A 214 -13.72 -12.78 -22.15
C TYR A 214 -14.70 -13.17 -23.26
N LEU A 215 -14.25 -14.00 -24.22
CA LEU A 215 -15.07 -14.55 -25.30
C LEU A 215 -16.30 -15.31 -24.77
N LYS A 216 -16.14 -16.10 -23.71
CA LYS A 216 -17.22 -16.90 -23.13
C LYS A 216 -18.21 -16.10 -22.26
N THR A 217 -17.77 -15.01 -21.64
CA THR A 217 -18.54 -14.37 -20.55
C THR A 217 -19.09 -12.98 -20.87
N ARG A 218 -18.36 -12.13 -21.60
CA ARG A 218 -18.74 -10.71 -21.77
C ARG A 218 -18.76 -10.23 -23.22
N LEU A 219 -18.05 -10.88 -24.14
CA LEU A 219 -17.97 -10.42 -25.52
C LEU A 219 -19.35 -10.33 -26.18
N LEU A 220 -20.24 -11.31 -25.98
CA LEU A 220 -21.56 -11.29 -26.60
C LEU A 220 -22.36 -10.04 -26.20
N LEU A 221 -22.33 -9.68 -24.92
CA LEU A 221 -22.99 -8.48 -24.42
C LEU A 221 -22.34 -7.20 -24.97
N ASP A 222 -21.02 -7.11 -24.96
CA ASP A 222 -20.29 -5.93 -25.46
C ASP A 222 -20.47 -5.75 -26.98
N LEU A 223 -20.46 -6.85 -27.74
CA LEU A 223 -20.65 -6.86 -29.19
C LEU A 223 -22.07 -6.43 -29.56
N VAL A 224 -23.10 -6.93 -28.86
CA VAL A 224 -24.49 -6.51 -29.08
C VAL A 224 -24.62 -5.01 -28.83
N ILE A 225 -24.10 -4.50 -27.71
CA ILE A 225 -24.17 -3.07 -27.37
C ILE A 225 -23.50 -2.20 -28.44
N VAL A 226 -22.28 -2.55 -28.86
CA VAL A 226 -21.55 -1.77 -29.87
C VAL A 226 -22.21 -1.91 -31.24
N SER A 227 -22.74 -3.09 -31.60
CA SER A 227 -23.44 -3.29 -32.87
C SER A 227 -24.71 -2.46 -32.99
N CYS A 228 -25.49 -2.30 -31.92
CA CYS A 228 -26.66 -1.42 -31.89
C CYS A 228 -26.27 0.05 -32.16
N ASP A 229 -25.12 0.49 -31.68
CA ASP A 229 -24.62 1.85 -31.88
C ASP A 229 -24.19 2.14 -33.32
N TRP A 230 -23.57 1.16 -33.97
CA TRP A 230 -23.23 1.24 -35.38
C TRP A 230 -24.48 1.13 -36.25
N LEU A 231 -25.43 0.27 -35.87
CA LEU A 231 -26.72 0.12 -36.57
C LEU A 231 -27.50 1.45 -36.62
N GLU A 232 -27.44 2.25 -35.56
CA GLU A 232 -28.04 3.60 -35.56
C GLU A 232 -27.50 4.46 -36.71
N VAL A 233 -26.18 4.49 -36.93
CA VAL A 233 -25.54 5.30 -37.98
C VAL A 233 -25.92 4.80 -39.38
N TRP A 234 -26.01 3.49 -39.55
CA TRP A 234 -26.44 2.87 -40.80
C TRP A 234 -27.88 3.25 -41.16
N ILE A 235 -28.80 3.18 -40.20
CA ILE A 235 -30.21 3.53 -40.42
C ILE A 235 -30.37 5.02 -40.72
N THR A 236 -29.59 5.91 -40.10
CA THR A 236 -29.70 7.36 -40.36
C THR A 236 -29.21 7.79 -41.74
N ASN A 237 -28.32 7.01 -42.37
CA ASN A 237 -27.78 7.33 -43.69
C ASN A 237 -28.68 6.85 -44.83
N ASP A 238 -29.54 5.85 -44.57
CA ASP A 238 -30.45 5.31 -45.56
C ASP A 238 -31.83 5.97 -45.42
N SER A 239 -32.12 6.92 -46.31
CA SER A 239 -33.32 7.76 -46.27
C SER A 239 -34.64 7.00 -46.54
N ALA A 240 -34.57 5.69 -46.82
CA ALA A 240 -35.68 4.86 -47.25
C ALA A 240 -36.59 4.34 -46.13
N LEU A 241 -36.20 4.43 -44.86
CA LEU A 241 -37.01 3.92 -43.73
C LEU A 241 -37.31 5.02 -42.72
N SER A 242 -38.55 5.53 -42.72
CA SER A 242 -39.11 6.45 -41.73
C SER A 242 -39.35 5.80 -40.35
N LEU A 243 -38.47 4.89 -39.94
CA LEU A 243 -38.49 4.20 -38.64
C LEU A 243 -37.80 5.04 -37.55
N THR A 244 -38.13 6.33 -37.48
CA THR A 244 -37.65 7.23 -36.42
C THR A 244 -38.06 6.78 -35.02
N GLN A 245 -39.11 5.96 -34.91
CA GLN A 245 -39.56 5.34 -33.67
C GLN A 245 -38.68 4.15 -33.24
N ALA A 246 -38.19 3.33 -34.19
CA ALA A 246 -37.32 2.19 -33.89
C ALA A 246 -35.93 2.64 -33.39
N LEU A 247 -35.44 3.80 -33.87
CA LEU A 247 -34.18 4.41 -33.42
C LEU A 247 -34.18 4.74 -31.92
N ARG A 248 -35.33 5.06 -31.32
CA ARG A 248 -35.44 5.35 -29.87
C ARG A 248 -35.20 4.09 -29.03
N VAL A 249 -35.73 2.96 -29.46
CA VAL A 249 -35.56 1.66 -28.78
C VAL A 249 -34.10 1.19 -28.88
N VAL A 250 -33.45 1.40 -30.03
CA VAL A 250 -32.03 1.08 -30.22
C VAL A 250 -31.14 1.88 -29.24
N ARG A 251 -31.45 3.16 -29.00
CA ARG A 251 -30.71 3.99 -28.03
C ARG A 251 -30.82 3.46 -26.59
N CYS A 252 -31.96 2.90 -26.19
CA CYS A 252 -32.14 2.33 -24.85
C CYS A 252 -31.16 1.18 -24.54
N PHE A 253 -30.66 0.46 -25.56
CA PHE A 253 -29.63 -0.57 -25.35
C PHE A 253 -28.30 0.00 -24.84
N ARG A 254 -28.03 1.31 -25.01
CA ARG A 254 -26.85 1.97 -24.40
C ARG A 254 -26.90 1.94 -22.88
N LEU A 255 -28.09 1.89 -22.26
CA LEU A 255 -28.22 1.78 -20.80
C LEU A 255 -27.68 0.45 -20.27
N ALA A 256 -27.57 -0.60 -21.11
CA ALA A 256 -26.92 -1.85 -20.72
C ALA A 256 -25.43 -1.65 -20.36
N ARG A 257 -24.79 -0.54 -20.78
CA ARG A 257 -23.45 -0.14 -20.35
C ARG A 257 -23.33 0.09 -18.84
N LEU A 258 -24.43 0.39 -18.15
CA LEU A 258 -24.45 0.50 -16.68
C LEU A 258 -23.98 -0.80 -16.00
N ALA A 259 -24.14 -1.96 -16.64
CA ALA A 259 -23.62 -3.23 -16.13
C ALA A 259 -22.08 -3.24 -15.99
N LYS A 260 -21.35 -2.41 -16.75
CA LYS A 260 -19.89 -2.28 -16.64
C LYS A 260 -19.44 -1.59 -15.35
N MET A 261 -20.29 -0.75 -14.75
CA MET A 261 -19.99 -0.02 -13.51
C MET A 261 -19.70 -0.93 -12.32
N ARG A 262 -20.16 -2.18 -12.36
CA ARG A 262 -19.98 -3.17 -11.29
C ARG A 262 -18.51 -3.38 -10.90
N ASN A 263 -17.59 -3.36 -11.86
CA ASN A 263 -16.16 -3.60 -11.59
C ASN A 263 -15.49 -2.42 -10.84
N ILE A 264 -16.04 -1.21 -10.99
CA ILE A 264 -15.46 0.01 -10.42
C ILE A 264 -15.93 0.18 -8.98
N THR A 265 -17.15 -0.25 -8.66
CA THR A 265 -17.67 -0.24 -7.28
C THR A 265 -16.74 -1.01 -6.35
N ASP A 266 -16.26 -2.18 -6.77
CA ASP A 266 -15.30 -2.99 -6.00
C ASP A 266 -13.94 -2.28 -5.84
N TYR A 267 -13.46 -1.61 -6.89
CA TYR A 267 -12.21 -0.87 -6.82
C TYR A 267 -12.31 0.34 -5.86
N VAL A 268 -13.39 1.12 -5.98
CA VAL A 268 -13.65 2.32 -5.16
C VAL A 268 -13.83 1.93 -3.69
N LEU A 269 -14.56 0.84 -3.41
CA LEU A 269 -14.73 0.32 -2.04
C LEU A 269 -13.40 -0.14 -1.43
N ASN A 270 -12.55 -0.82 -2.21
CA ASN A 270 -11.30 -1.39 -1.70
C ASN A 270 -10.16 -0.37 -1.59
N ASN A 271 -10.14 0.66 -2.44
CA ASN A 271 -9.02 1.61 -2.49
C ASN A 271 -9.25 2.88 -1.65
N ILE A 272 -10.50 3.22 -1.32
CA ILE A 272 -10.81 4.31 -0.39
C ILE A 272 -10.63 3.80 1.05
N ARG A 273 -9.38 3.84 1.53
CA ARG A 273 -9.03 3.48 2.92
C ARG A 273 -9.52 4.48 3.97
N SER A 274 -10.02 5.64 3.53
CA SER A 274 -10.51 6.69 4.43
C SER A 274 -12.03 6.62 4.52
N GLU A 275 -12.53 6.19 5.69
CA GLU A 275 -13.97 6.09 5.99
C GLU A 275 -14.72 7.39 5.68
N GLY A 276 -14.13 8.55 5.99
CA GLY A 276 -14.73 9.84 5.68
C GLY A 276 -14.90 10.10 4.18
N LYS A 277 -13.88 9.78 3.37
CA LYS A 277 -13.97 9.94 1.90
C LYS A 277 -14.99 8.98 1.28
N MET A 278 -15.12 7.78 1.84
CA MET A 278 -16.13 6.81 1.43
C MET A 278 -17.55 7.34 1.67
N ILE A 279 -17.81 7.91 2.86
CA ILE A 279 -19.10 8.51 3.20
C ILE A 279 -19.44 9.69 2.27
N TRP A 280 -18.48 10.59 2.03
CA TRP A 280 -18.67 11.71 1.10
C TRP A 280 -18.99 11.24 -0.32
N GLY A 281 -18.26 10.24 -0.83
CA GLY A 281 -18.53 9.65 -2.14
C GLY A 281 -19.91 9.02 -2.22
N TYR A 282 -20.35 8.33 -1.17
CA TYR A 282 -21.69 7.73 -1.09
C TYR A 282 -22.80 8.79 -1.12
N VAL A 283 -22.70 9.84 -0.31
CA VAL A 283 -23.69 10.94 -0.30
C VAL A 283 -23.73 11.65 -1.65
N PHE A 284 -22.57 11.92 -2.24
CA PHE A 284 -22.48 12.52 -3.57
C PHE A 284 -23.18 11.66 -4.64
N LEU A 285 -22.95 10.34 -4.63
CA LEU A 285 -23.60 9.41 -5.55
C LEU A 285 -25.12 9.39 -5.37
N LEU A 286 -25.62 9.41 -4.13
CA LEU A 286 -27.05 9.47 -3.84
C LEU A 286 -27.69 10.76 -4.39
N VAL A 287 -27.06 11.92 -4.17
CA VAL A 287 -27.56 13.21 -4.67
C VAL A 287 -27.56 13.25 -6.20
N MET A 288 -26.48 12.81 -6.84
CA MET A 288 -26.39 12.74 -8.30
C MET A 288 -27.41 11.76 -8.89
N GLY A 289 -27.63 10.61 -8.24
CA GLY A 289 -28.66 9.65 -8.63
C GLY A 289 -30.08 10.22 -8.54
N LEU A 290 -30.39 10.99 -7.49
CA LEU A 290 -31.68 11.66 -7.33
C LEU A 290 -31.89 12.74 -8.43
N LEU A 291 -30.91 13.59 -8.67
CA LEU A 291 -30.98 14.63 -9.71
C LEU A 291 -31.17 14.01 -11.10
N LEU A 292 -30.46 12.91 -11.37
CA LEU A 292 -30.62 12.17 -12.61
C LEU A 292 -32.02 11.56 -12.72
N LEU A 293 -32.56 10.96 -11.65
CA LEU A 293 -33.92 10.40 -11.68
C LEU A 293 -34.95 11.49 -12.01
N ILE A 294 -34.82 12.67 -11.38
CA ILE A 294 -35.69 13.83 -11.66
C ILE A 294 -35.54 14.25 -13.13
N HIS A 295 -34.31 14.32 -13.65
CA HIS A 295 -34.06 14.62 -15.06
C HIS A 295 -34.70 13.59 -16.01
N LEU A 296 -34.55 12.29 -15.76
CA LEU A 296 -35.16 11.22 -16.57
C LEU A 296 -36.69 11.36 -16.61
N MET A 297 -37.30 11.55 -15.44
CA MET A 297 -38.74 11.73 -15.32
C MET A 297 -39.22 13.02 -16.00
N ALA A 298 -38.46 14.11 -15.91
CA ALA A 298 -38.75 15.38 -16.60
C ALA A 298 -38.71 15.24 -18.12
N CYS A 299 -37.73 14.51 -18.66
CA CYS A 299 -37.64 14.23 -20.09
C CYS A 299 -38.80 13.35 -20.58
N ILE A 300 -39.19 12.33 -19.82
CA ILE A 300 -40.36 11.49 -20.13
C ILE A 300 -41.64 12.32 -20.12
N TRP A 301 -41.82 13.21 -19.13
CA TRP A 301 -42.97 14.11 -19.06
C TRP A 301 -43.05 15.04 -20.26
N SER A 302 -41.94 15.66 -20.65
CA SER A 302 -41.87 16.54 -21.82
C SER A 302 -42.25 15.82 -23.11
N GLY A 303 -41.77 14.59 -23.31
CA GLY A 303 -42.11 13.77 -24.47
C GLY A 303 -43.57 13.30 -24.48
N LEU A 304 -44.15 13.02 -23.31
CA LEU A 304 -45.58 12.71 -23.21
C LEU A 304 -46.45 13.94 -23.51
N ARG A 305 -46.01 15.14 -23.10
CA ARG A 305 -46.69 16.41 -23.40
C ARG A 305 -46.66 16.74 -24.89
N SER A 306 -45.53 16.56 -25.58
CA SER A 306 -45.42 16.82 -27.02
C SER A 306 -46.32 15.89 -27.85
N SER A 307 -46.41 14.61 -27.49
CA SER A 307 -47.31 13.66 -28.17
C SER A 307 -48.80 13.96 -28.02
N ALA A 308 -49.19 14.66 -26.95
CA ALA A 308 -50.58 15.07 -26.69
C ALA A 308 -50.95 16.39 -27.38
N TRP A 309 -49.97 17.19 -27.80
CA TRP A 309 -50.18 18.54 -28.35
C TRP A 309 -50.66 18.54 -29.82
N GLY A 310 -50.71 17.39 -30.49
CA GLY A 310 -51.16 17.28 -31.89
C GLY A 310 -52.62 17.63 -32.17
N SER A 311 -53.42 18.06 -31.18
CA SER A 311 -54.85 18.31 -31.35
C SER A 311 -55.34 19.71 -30.91
N THR A 312 -54.51 20.60 -30.36
CA THR A 312 -54.91 21.96 -29.94
C THR A 312 -53.72 22.91 -30.05
N GLY A 313 -53.43 23.40 -31.26
CA GLY A 313 -52.17 24.09 -31.56
C GLY A 313 -52.33 25.31 -32.46
N ASP A 314 -52.93 26.40 -31.96
CA ASP A 314 -52.94 27.67 -32.71
C ASP A 314 -52.10 28.77 -32.04
N THR A 315 -51.83 28.71 -30.74
CA THR A 315 -51.17 29.82 -30.01
C THR A 315 -49.69 29.59 -29.66
N GLU A 316 -49.29 28.34 -29.39
CA GLU A 316 -47.88 28.01 -29.06
C GLU A 316 -47.02 27.76 -30.32
N GLN A 317 -47.67 27.38 -31.43
CA GLN A 317 -47.02 27.14 -32.72
C GLN A 317 -46.47 28.44 -33.33
N ALA A 318 -47.15 29.58 -33.14
CA ALA A 318 -46.69 30.90 -33.58
C ALA A 318 -45.44 31.41 -32.83
N LEU A 319 -45.24 31.00 -31.58
CA LEU A 319 -44.03 31.34 -30.79
C LEU A 319 -42.87 30.37 -31.04
N SER A 320 -43.18 29.13 -31.43
CA SER A 320 -42.21 28.10 -31.85
C SER A 320 -41.48 28.46 -33.15
N GLU A 321 -42.12 29.22 -34.02
CA GLU A 321 -41.60 29.54 -35.36
C GLU A 321 -40.49 30.61 -35.33
N GLN A 322 -40.39 31.38 -34.24
CA GLN A 322 -39.52 32.55 -34.16
C GLN A 322 -38.18 32.28 -33.43
N ASP A 323 -38.12 31.33 -32.49
CA ASP A 323 -36.87 30.86 -31.87
C ASP A 323 -36.99 29.43 -31.28
N PRO A 324 -36.50 28.40 -31.98
CA PRO A 324 -36.63 27.00 -31.56
C PRO A 324 -35.73 26.62 -30.36
N GLU A 325 -34.62 27.31 -30.12
CA GLU A 325 -33.69 26.96 -29.03
C GLU A 325 -34.20 27.48 -27.67
N MET A 326 -34.71 28.72 -27.66
CA MET A 326 -35.31 29.33 -26.48
C MET A 326 -36.57 28.57 -26.03
N THR A 327 -37.37 28.09 -26.99
CA THR A 327 -38.57 27.30 -26.71
C THR A 327 -38.25 25.90 -26.17
N THR A 328 -37.22 25.22 -26.69
CA THR A 328 -36.76 23.91 -26.18
C THR A 328 -36.26 24.02 -24.73
N THR A 329 -35.41 25.01 -24.45
CA THR A 329 -34.86 25.23 -23.11
C THR A 329 -35.95 25.54 -22.09
N ARG A 330 -36.92 26.38 -22.48
CA ARG A 330 -38.09 26.69 -21.66
C ARG A 330 -38.90 25.45 -21.33
N ARG A 331 -39.19 24.60 -22.32
CA ARG A 331 -39.93 23.34 -22.14
C ARG A 331 -39.22 22.37 -21.19
N TYR A 332 -37.89 22.28 -21.26
CA TYR A 332 -37.10 21.48 -20.34
C TYR A 332 -37.21 22.01 -18.90
N VAL A 333 -37.01 23.32 -18.70
CA VAL A 333 -37.06 23.95 -17.37
C VAL A 333 -38.45 23.80 -16.75
N GLU A 334 -39.52 24.01 -17.52
CA GLU A 334 -40.90 23.83 -17.05
C GLU A 334 -41.20 22.36 -16.68
N SER A 335 -40.74 21.41 -17.49
CA SER A 335 -40.91 19.97 -17.22
C SER A 335 -40.11 19.51 -16.00
N PHE A 336 -38.89 20.03 -15.84
CA PHE A 336 -38.03 19.76 -14.69
C PHE A 336 -38.63 20.33 -13.41
N HIS A 337 -39.12 21.57 -13.45
CA HIS A 337 -39.80 22.21 -12.32
C HIS A 337 -41.07 21.43 -11.92
N TYR A 338 -41.86 20.97 -12.89
CA TYR A 338 -43.06 20.16 -12.61
C TYR A 338 -42.73 18.82 -11.94
N VAL A 339 -41.75 18.07 -12.43
CA VAL A 339 -41.38 16.81 -11.79
C VAL A 339 -40.75 17.06 -10.42
N LEU A 340 -39.94 18.10 -10.27
CA LEU A 340 -39.38 18.49 -8.98
C LEU A 340 -40.48 18.82 -7.95
N SER A 341 -41.55 19.50 -8.36
CA SER A 341 -42.68 19.80 -7.47
C SER A 341 -43.44 18.53 -7.04
N LEU A 342 -43.54 17.51 -7.90
CA LEU A 342 -44.08 16.19 -7.53
C LEU A 342 -43.20 15.43 -6.52
N PHE A 343 -41.89 15.68 -6.50
CA PHE A 343 -40.99 15.13 -5.47
C PHE A 343 -41.16 15.81 -4.11
N VAL A 344 -41.58 17.07 -4.11
CA VAL A 344 -41.91 17.85 -2.91
C VAL A 344 -43.35 17.60 -2.44
N GLY A 345 -44.24 17.15 -3.34
CA GLY A 345 -45.65 16.86 -3.06
C GLY A 345 -46.62 17.98 -3.48
N GLU A 346 -46.18 18.89 -4.34
CA GLU A 346 -47.01 19.97 -4.89
C GLU A 346 -47.58 19.57 -6.27
N HIS A 347 -48.82 19.98 -6.55
CA HIS A 347 -49.52 19.68 -7.80
C HIS A 347 -49.81 20.96 -8.60
N ILE A 348 -48.89 21.32 -9.51
CA ILE A 348 -48.96 22.59 -10.26
C ILE A 348 -49.81 22.47 -11.54
N SER A 349 -50.02 21.27 -12.09
CA SER A 349 -50.81 21.06 -13.30
C SER A 349 -51.70 19.81 -13.24
N GLN A 350 -52.93 19.94 -13.75
CA GLN A 350 -53.90 18.85 -13.81
C GLN A 350 -53.67 18.01 -15.08
N PRO A 351 -53.50 16.67 -14.97
CA PRO A 351 -53.33 15.82 -16.14
C PRO A 351 -54.65 15.70 -16.91
N ALA A 352 -54.64 16.08 -18.19
CA ALA A 352 -55.84 16.02 -19.03
C ALA A 352 -56.12 14.59 -19.53
N ASN A 353 -55.07 13.81 -19.81
CA ASN A 353 -55.17 12.48 -20.43
C ASN A 353 -54.98 11.33 -19.44
N LEU A 354 -55.61 10.18 -19.71
CA LEU A 354 -55.47 8.95 -18.90
C LEU A 354 -54.00 8.50 -18.78
N VAL A 355 -53.22 8.60 -19.87
CA VAL A 355 -51.79 8.25 -19.88
C VAL A 355 -50.98 9.21 -18.98
N GLN A 356 -51.24 10.51 -19.08
CA GLN A 356 -50.61 11.53 -18.22
C GLN A 356 -50.96 11.32 -16.75
N ARG A 357 -52.22 10.99 -16.46
CA ARG A 357 -52.70 10.73 -15.10
C ARG A 357 -52.05 9.48 -14.50
N THR A 358 -51.91 8.41 -15.29
CA THR A 358 -51.23 7.18 -14.87
C THR A 358 -49.75 7.43 -14.60
N PHE A 359 -49.08 8.22 -15.46
CA PHE A 359 -47.69 8.64 -15.26
C PHE A 359 -47.53 9.45 -13.96
N VAL A 360 -48.34 10.48 -13.74
CA VAL A 360 -48.27 11.32 -12.53
C VAL A 360 -48.47 10.49 -11.26
N VAL A 361 -49.44 9.57 -11.22
CA VAL A 361 -49.64 8.67 -10.06
C VAL A 361 -48.43 7.77 -9.83
N SER A 362 -47.82 7.24 -10.90
CA SER A 362 -46.60 6.41 -10.79
C SER A 362 -45.41 7.20 -10.25
N VAL A 363 -45.21 8.44 -10.73
CA VAL A 363 -44.14 9.33 -10.27
C VAL A 363 -44.34 9.75 -8.82
N LEU A 364 -45.57 10.04 -8.39
CA LEU A 364 -45.87 10.37 -7.00
C LEU A 364 -45.60 9.20 -6.04
N THR A 365 -45.96 7.98 -6.46
CA THR A 365 -45.69 6.79 -5.66
C THR A 365 -44.17 6.55 -5.56
N LEU A 366 -43.46 6.67 -6.67
CA LEU A 366 -42.02 6.52 -6.73
C LEU A 366 -41.29 7.62 -5.94
N SER A 367 -41.73 8.88 -6.06
CA SER A 367 -41.10 10.01 -5.39
C SER A 367 -41.22 9.89 -3.88
N PHE A 368 -42.36 9.43 -3.36
CA PHE A 368 -42.53 9.13 -1.94
C PHE A 368 -41.50 8.10 -1.44
N VAL A 369 -41.37 6.96 -2.15
CA VAL A 369 -40.43 5.89 -1.77
C VAL A 369 -38.98 6.37 -1.85
N VAL A 370 -38.61 7.05 -2.94
CA VAL A 370 -37.24 7.53 -3.18
C VAL A 370 -36.88 8.60 -2.15
N SER A 371 -37.73 9.60 -1.92
CA SER A 371 -37.48 10.67 -0.94
C SER A 371 -37.34 10.12 0.48
N ALA A 372 -38.20 9.17 0.90
CA ALA A 372 -38.08 8.53 2.21
C ALA A 372 -36.77 7.74 2.35
N SER A 373 -36.39 6.96 1.33
CA SER A 373 -35.14 6.19 1.33
C SER A 373 -33.88 7.07 1.30
N PHE A 374 -33.95 8.21 0.60
CA PHE A 374 -32.87 9.18 0.51
C PHE A 374 -32.62 9.84 1.87
N VAL A 375 -33.66 10.31 2.55
CA VAL A 375 -33.55 10.88 3.90
C VAL A 375 -32.98 9.85 4.88
N GLY A 376 -33.50 8.62 4.88
CA GLY A 376 -32.97 7.55 5.76
C GLY A 376 -31.50 7.21 5.51
N SER A 377 -31.09 7.18 4.25
CA SER A 377 -29.69 6.96 3.87
C SER A 377 -28.78 8.11 4.28
N LEU A 378 -29.25 9.35 4.11
CA LEU A 378 -28.52 10.56 4.50
C LEU A 378 -28.35 10.62 6.03
N THR A 379 -29.41 10.32 6.79
CA THR A 379 -29.34 10.24 8.25
C THR A 379 -28.33 9.19 8.69
N THR A 380 -28.35 8.00 8.10
CA THR A 380 -27.39 6.92 8.42
C THR A 380 -25.95 7.35 8.14
N ALA A 381 -25.70 8.02 7.02
CA ALA A 381 -24.39 8.56 6.67
C ALA A 381 -23.92 9.61 7.69
N MET A 382 -24.81 10.52 8.08
CA MET A 382 -24.53 11.55 9.10
C MET A 382 -24.26 10.94 10.48
N THR A 383 -25.05 9.96 10.91
CA THR A 383 -24.83 9.24 12.17
C THR A 383 -23.48 8.55 12.19
N ARG A 384 -23.09 7.87 11.10
CA ARG A 384 -21.76 7.25 10.99
C ARG A 384 -20.64 8.29 11.11
N LEU A 385 -20.78 9.44 10.44
CA LEU A 385 -19.80 10.52 10.51
C LEU A 385 -19.70 11.11 11.92
N GLN A 386 -20.83 11.29 12.60
CA GLN A 386 -20.88 11.72 14.00
C GLN A 386 -20.24 10.70 14.94
N MET A 387 -20.47 9.40 14.74
CA MET A 387 -19.81 8.35 15.54
C MET A 387 -18.28 8.42 15.42
N ILE A 388 -17.75 8.54 14.20
CA ILE A 388 -16.31 8.68 13.93
C ILE A 388 -15.75 9.95 14.61
N ALA A 389 -16.46 11.08 14.54
CA ALA A 389 -16.06 12.31 15.21
C ALA A 389 -16.13 12.20 16.76
N SER A 390 -17.12 11.45 17.27
CA SER A 390 -17.43 11.37 18.69
C SER A 390 -16.39 10.59 19.51
N GLN A 391 -15.79 9.52 18.96
CA GLN A 391 -14.84 8.68 19.71
C GLN A 391 -13.67 9.48 20.31
N ARG A 392 -13.13 10.43 19.54
CA ARG A 392 -12.06 11.32 20.03
C ARG A 392 -12.57 12.27 21.10
N SER A 393 -13.77 12.81 20.90
CA SER A 393 -14.40 13.73 21.84
C SER A 393 -14.65 13.04 23.19
N GLN A 394 -15.10 11.79 23.20
CA GLN A 394 -15.32 10.99 24.40
C GLN A 394 -14.04 10.79 25.22
N GLN A 395 -12.91 10.44 24.60
CA GLN A 395 -11.64 10.29 25.31
C GLN A 395 -11.17 11.61 25.96
N PHE A 396 -11.33 12.73 25.26
CA PHE A 396 -10.98 14.04 25.81
C PHE A 396 -11.97 14.53 26.87
N ALA A 397 -13.26 14.20 26.74
CA ALA A 397 -14.26 14.50 27.76
C ALA A 397 -13.97 13.75 29.06
N ALA A 398 -13.61 12.46 28.98
CA ALA A 398 -13.21 11.67 30.14
C ALA A 398 -11.96 12.24 30.82
N LEU A 399 -10.93 12.62 30.04
CA LEU A 399 -9.74 13.30 30.56
C LEU A 399 -10.11 14.61 31.25
N ASN A 400 -10.96 15.45 30.64
CA ASN A 400 -11.35 16.72 31.22
C ASN A 400 -12.12 16.55 32.53
N ARG A 401 -13.01 15.55 32.58
CA ARG A 401 -13.75 15.20 33.80
C ARG A 401 -12.79 14.79 34.91
N TYR A 402 -11.85 13.87 34.63
CA TYR A 402 -10.81 13.47 35.58
C TYR A 402 -9.98 14.66 36.09
N LEU A 403 -9.52 15.53 35.19
CA LEU A 403 -8.72 16.70 35.59
C LEU A 403 -9.51 17.68 36.45
N SER A 404 -10.82 17.80 36.21
CA SER A 404 -11.74 18.61 37.00
C SER A 404 -12.02 18.00 38.37
N ASP A 405 -12.29 16.69 38.44
CA ASP A 405 -12.60 15.96 39.67
C ASP A 405 -11.40 15.99 40.64
N CYS A 406 -10.17 15.99 40.11
CA CYS A 406 -8.94 16.13 40.90
C CYS A 406 -8.57 17.59 41.26
N GLY A 407 -9.35 18.60 40.84
CA GLY A 407 -9.08 20.01 41.17
C GLY A 407 -7.78 20.57 40.57
N ILE A 408 -7.36 20.09 39.39
CA ILE A 408 -6.08 20.47 38.79
C ILE A 408 -6.14 21.90 38.20
N SER A 409 -5.08 22.69 38.40
CA SER A 409 -4.98 24.05 37.86
C SER A 409 -5.20 24.12 36.34
N THR A 410 -5.92 25.14 35.87
CA THR A 410 -6.25 25.37 34.45
C THR A 410 -5.00 25.41 33.56
N ARG A 411 -3.90 25.97 34.06
CA ARG A 411 -2.62 26.04 33.34
C ARG A 411 -2.00 24.65 33.10
N LEU A 412 -2.05 23.76 34.09
CA LEU A 412 -1.58 22.38 33.93
C LEU A 412 -2.55 21.57 33.05
N CYS A 413 -3.86 21.75 33.24
CA CYS A 413 -4.89 21.12 32.42
C CYS A 413 -4.69 21.41 30.92
N MET A 414 -4.47 22.67 30.54
CA MET A 414 -4.18 23.06 29.16
C MET A 414 -2.91 22.41 28.59
N ARG A 415 -1.85 22.29 29.41
CA ARG A 415 -0.61 21.61 29.01
C ARG A 415 -0.82 20.11 28.81
N VAL A 416 -1.54 19.46 29.72
CA VAL A 416 -1.89 18.04 29.65
C VAL A 416 -2.75 17.76 28.42
N GLN A 417 -3.79 18.57 28.18
CA GLN A 417 -4.64 18.45 26.99
C GLN A 417 -3.85 18.64 25.70
N ARG A 418 -2.97 19.66 25.62
CA ARG A 418 -2.15 19.90 24.43
C ARG A 418 -1.19 18.74 24.17
N ASN A 419 -0.57 18.20 25.22
CA ASN A 419 0.30 17.04 25.12
C ASN A 419 -0.49 15.79 24.69
N ALA A 420 -1.63 15.51 25.34
CA ALA A 420 -2.51 14.40 24.98
C ALA A 420 -2.98 14.48 23.51
N ARG A 421 -3.31 15.68 23.00
CA ARG A 421 -3.63 15.89 21.57
C ARG A 421 -2.44 15.67 20.64
N HIS A 422 -1.23 15.92 21.11
CA HIS A 422 -0.01 15.65 20.36
C HIS A 422 0.26 14.15 20.31
N ALA A 423 0.27 13.50 21.48
CA ALA A 423 0.46 12.06 21.62
C ALA A 423 -0.59 11.24 20.85
N LEU A 424 -1.86 11.66 20.86
CA LEU A 424 -2.91 10.97 20.09
C LEU A 424 -2.71 11.13 18.57
N ARG A 425 -2.31 12.33 18.09
CA ARG A 425 -2.01 12.55 16.66
C ARG A 425 -0.79 11.75 16.21
N GLU A 426 0.25 11.68 17.03
CA GLU A 426 1.40 10.84 16.76
C GLU A 426 1.05 9.35 16.72
N ARG A 427 0.23 8.88 17.66
CA ARG A 427 -0.27 7.50 17.67
C ARG A 427 -1.07 7.17 16.42
N MET A 428 -1.91 8.10 15.94
CA MET A 428 -2.69 7.90 14.70
C MET A 428 -1.81 7.88 13.46
N ARG A 429 -0.74 8.68 13.43
CA ARG A 429 0.24 8.63 12.34
C ARG A 429 1.02 7.30 12.36
N ASN A 430 1.18 6.72 13.55
CA ASN A 430 2.17 5.68 13.80
C ASN A 430 1.68 4.64 14.81
N ILE A 431 0.84 3.74 14.32
CA ILE A 431 0.26 2.67 15.14
C ILE A 431 1.32 1.59 15.32
N PRO A 432 1.66 1.20 16.57
CA PRO A 432 2.57 0.09 16.81
C PRO A 432 1.93 -1.22 16.34
N GLU A 433 2.74 -2.11 15.78
CA GLU A 433 2.30 -3.41 15.24
C GLU A 433 1.44 -4.19 16.23
N SER A 434 1.83 -4.20 17.52
CA SER A 434 1.12 -4.91 18.58
C SER A 434 -0.35 -4.50 18.76
N LYS A 435 -0.71 -3.28 18.36
CA LYS A 435 -2.08 -2.75 18.46
C LYS A 435 -2.93 -3.04 17.22
N VAL A 436 -2.36 -3.65 16.19
CA VAL A 436 -3.09 -4.01 14.97
C VAL A 436 -3.50 -5.47 15.07
N GLU A 437 -4.71 -5.72 15.56
CA GLU A 437 -5.24 -7.09 15.76
C GLU A 437 -5.19 -7.92 14.48
N LEU A 438 -5.50 -7.31 13.34
CA LEU A 438 -5.44 -7.98 12.03
C LEU A 438 -4.05 -8.52 11.67
N LEU A 439 -2.96 -7.90 12.16
CA LEU A 439 -1.61 -8.40 11.88
C LEU A 439 -1.31 -9.70 12.62
N HIS A 440 -2.05 -10.02 13.68
CA HIS A 440 -1.95 -11.31 14.38
C HIS A 440 -2.77 -12.41 13.72
N LEU A 441 -3.71 -12.06 12.83
CA LEU A 441 -4.56 -13.02 12.11
C LEU A 441 -3.96 -13.47 10.77
N ILE A 442 -3.01 -12.72 10.22
CA ILE A 442 -2.34 -13.07 8.96
C ILE A 442 -1.19 -14.06 9.21
N SER A 443 -0.93 -14.91 8.21
CA SER A 443 0.14 -15.91 8.28
C SER A 443 1.52 -15.28 8.47
N ASP A 444 2.41 -15.93 9.23
CA ASP A 444 3.77 -15.45 9.46
C ASP A 444 4.61 -15.18 8.19
N PRO A 445 4.51 -15.95 7.09
CA PRO A 445 5.19 -15.62 5.84
C PRO A 445 4.81 -14.23 5.30
N LEU A 446 3.51 -13.90 5.27
CA LEU A 446 3.04 -12.58 4.84
C LEU A 446 3.50 -11.47 5.79
N ARG A 447 3.54 -11.74 7.10
CA ARG A 447 4.11 -10.79 8.09
C ARG A 447 5.60 -10.55 7.80
N SER A 448 6.35 -11.59 7.46
CA SER A 448 7.76 -11.47 7.10
C SER A 448 7.98 -10.63 5.84
N GLU A 449 7.08 -10.72 4.86
CA GLU A 449 7.11 -9.88 3.65
C GLU A 449 6.79 -8.41 3.97
N ILE A 450 5.77 -8.16 4.80
CA ILE A 450 5.48 -6.79 5.29
C ILE A 450 6.70 -6.22 6.01
N HIS A 451 7.32 -6.98 6.92
CA HIS A 451 8.51 -6.51 7.66
C HIS A 451 9.68 -6.22 6.72
N TYR A 452 9.88 -7.04 5.69
CA TYR A 452 10.90 -6.79 4.69
C TYR A 452 10.62 -5.51 3.89
N GLU A 453 9.40 -5.30 3.41
CA GLU A 453 9.03 -4.07 2.67
C GLU A 453 9.12 -2.80 3.53
N VAL A 454 8.82 -2.91 4.83
CA VAL A 454 8.88 -1.77 5.76
C VAL A 454 10.33 -1.45 6.17
N TYR A 455 11.15 -2.45 6.49
CA TYR A 455 12.47 -2.23 7.11
C TYR A 455 13.63 -2.24 6.10
N SER A 456 13.53 -3.01 5.01
CA SER A 456 14.64 -3.14 4.05
C SER A 456 15.10 -1.81 3.43
N PRO A 457 14.24 -0.79 3.13
CA PRO A 457 14.73 0.46 2.54
C PRO A 457 15.68 1.26 3.44
N THR A 458 15.64 1.01 4.76
CA THR A 458 16.56 1.63 5.72
C THR A 458 17.80 0.76 5.93
N LEU A 459 17.61 -0.56 6.09
CA LEU A 459 18.71 -1.51 6.31
C LEU A 459 19.65 -1.59 5.09
N LEU A 460 19.11 -1.62 3.88
CA LEU A 460 19.88 -1.75 2.62
C LEU A 460 20.71 -0.51 2.27
N ARG A 461 20.67 0.56 3.07
CA ARG A 461 21.64 1.66 2.93
C ARG A 461 23.01 1.29 3.45
N HIS A 462 23.06 0.36 4.39
CA HIS A 462 24.31 -0.10 4.92
C HIS A 462 24.99 -1.04 3.91
N PRO A 463 26.27 -0.81 3.56
CA PRO A 463 26.97 -1.56 2.53
C PRO A 463 26.91 -3.09 2.72
N PHE A 464 27.16 -3.58 3.94
CA PHE A 464 27.04 -5.01 4.26
C PHE A 464 25.64 -5.58 3.93
N PHE A 465 24.57 -4.99 4.47
CA PHE A 465 23.21 -5.49 4.27
C PHE A 465 22.78 -5.40 2.80
N PHE A 466 23.22 -4.37 2.07
CA PHE A 466 22.97 -4.24 0.63
C PHE A 466 23.57 -5.39 -0.18
N LEU A 467 24.85 -5.71 0.05
CA LEU A 467 25.52 -6.81 -0.64
C LEU A 467 24.95 -8.16 -0.18
N TYR A 468 24.69 -8.32 1.12
CA TYR A 468 24.13 -9.55 1.66
C TYR A 468 22.75 -9.85 1.09
N ASN A 469 21.90 -8.84 0.84
CA ASN A 469 20.59 -9.02 0.22
C ASN A 469 20.67 -9.57 -1.21
N LYS A 470 21.75 -9.27 -1.94
CA LYS A 470 21.96 -9.80 -3.30
C LYS A 470 22.33 -11.28 -3.29
N ILE A 471 23.01 -11.73 -2.24
CA ILE A 471 23.47 -13.12 -2.10
C ILE A 471 22.37 -13.97 -1.44
N ASN A 472 21.79 -13.47 -0.35
CA ASN A 472 20.79 -14.17 0.44
C ASN A 472 19.64 -13.24 0.86
N PRO A 473 18.66 -12.99 -0.02
CA PRO A 473 17.50 -12.17 0.30
C PRO A 473 16.60 -12.81 1.36
N ALA A 474 16.57 -14.14 1.46
CA ALA A 474 15.82 -14.86 2.49
C ALA A 474 16.38 -14.57 3.90
N GLY A 475 17.72 -14.50 4.02
CA GLY A 475 18.39 -14.10 5.26
C GLY A 475 18.01 -12.68 5.68
N VAL A 476 18.03 -11.72 4.76
CA VAL A 476 17.64 -10.32 5.04
C VAL A 476 16.16 -10.20 5.40
N ARG A 477 15.27 -10.96 4.74
CA ARG A 477 13.85 -11.04 5.14
C ARG A 477 13.69 -11.53 6.58
N GLN A 478 14.43 -12.57 6.97
CA GLN A 478 14.37 -13.08 8.34
C GLN A 478 14.95 -12.09 9.36
N ILE A 479 16.02 -11.37 9.02
CA ILE A 479 16.57 -10.26 9.82
C ILE A 479 15.46 -9.23 10.06
N CYS A 480 14.85 -8.71 8.99
CA CYS A 480 13.76 -7.74 9.08
C CYS A 480 12.61 -8.24 9.96
N HIS A 481 12.26 -9.53 9.86
CA HIS A 481 11.13 -10.08 10.61
C HIS A 481 11.42 -10.30 12.10
N THR A 482 12.62 -10.78 12.45
CA THR A 482 12.89 -11.34 13.80
C THR A 482 13.84 -10.49 14.65
N THR A 483 14.76 -9.74 14.01
CA THR A 483 15.81 -8.98 14.72
C THR A 483 15.53 -7.50 14.82
N VAL A 484 14.82 -6.95 13.83
CA VAL A 484 14.53 -5.52 13.77
C VAL A 484 13.37 -5.21 14.70
N SER A 485 13.56 -4.20 15.55
CA SER A 485 12.51 -3.65 16.41
C SER A 485 12.45 -2.14 16.26
N LEU A 486 11.24 -1.58 16.30
CA LEU A 486 11.05 -0.13 16.24
C LEU A 486 11.21 0.47 17.64
N MET A 487 12.12 1.44 17.77
CA MET A 487 12.34 2.21 18.99
C MET A 487 11.93 3.66 18.78
N SER A 488 11.24 4.24 19.76
CA SER A 488 10.85 5.65 19.75
C SER A 488 11.46 6.35 20.96
N LEU A 489 12.08 7.52 20.76
CA LEU A 489 12.66 8.35 21.80
C LEU A 489 11.95 9.70 21.84
N SER A 490 11.70 10.19 23.05
CA SER A 490 11.16 11.52 23.31
C SER A 490 12.30 12.54 23.43
N ARG A 491 11.96 13.83 23.33
CA ARG A 491 12.95 14.90 23.54
C ARG A 491 13.52 14.84 24.95
N GLY A 492 14.85 14.76 25.05
CA GLY A 492 15.59 14.70 26.30
C GLY A 492 16.10 13.29 26.62
N ASP A 493 15.51 12.25 26.03
CA ASP A 493 15.88 10.86 26.28
C ASP A 493 17.32 10.60 25.81
N VAL A 494 18.06 9.87 26.64
CA VAL A 494 19.40 9.37 26.34
C VAL A 494 19.26 7.92 25.89
N LEU A 495 19.81 7.59 24.71
CA LEU A 495 19.77 6.23 24.18
C LEU A 495 20.86 5.34 24.80
N PHE A 496 22.08 5.88 24.87
CA PHE A 496 23.23 5.24 25.52
C PHE A 496 24.20 6.34 25.98
N SER A 497 24.98 6.01 27.01
CA SER A 497 25.97 6.90 27.60
C SER A 497 27.39 6.50 27.20
N GLU A 498 28.31 7.45 27.32
CA GLU A 498 29.73 7.19 27.08
C GLU A 498 30.26 6.11 28.04
N PHE A 499 31.05 5.17 27.50
CA PHE A 499 31.59 3.99 28.17
C PHE A 499 30.57 2.96 28.67
N GLU A 500 29.30 3.09 28.30
CA GLU A 500 28.29 2.09 28.59
C GLU A 500 28.50 0.83 27.73
N VAL A 501 28.55 -0.34 28.37
CA VAL A 501 28.50 -1.65 27.69
C VAL A 501 27.07 -2.17 27.78
N PRO A 502 26.33 -2.25 26.66
CA PRO A 502 24.92 -2.64 26.70
C PRO A 502 24.78 -4.13 27.04
N ALA A 503 23.91 -4.45 28.00
CA ALA A 503 23.59 -5.84 28.36
C ALA A 503 22.97 -6.62 27.19
N VAL A 504 22.25 -5.92 26.30
CA VAL A 504 21.75 -6.46 25.04
C VAL A 504 22.34 -5.61 23.91
N PRO A 505 23.40 -6.07 23.23
CA PRO A 505 24.06 -5.29 22.19
C PRO A 505 23.14 -5.08 20.99
N LYS A 506 23.01 -3.83 20.56
CA LYS A 506 22.13 -3.40 19.47
C LYS A 506 22.83 -2.42 18.55
N MET A 507 22.57 -2.58 17.26
CA MET A 507 22.88 -1.59 16.23
C MET A 507 21.62 -0.77 15.93
N TYR A 508 21.76 0.53 15.68
CA TYR A 508 20.61 1.41 15.43
C TYR A 508 20.67 2.06 14.06
N PHE A 509 19.51 2.27 13.43
CA PHE A 509 19.35 3.08 12.23
C PHE A 509 18.39 4.22 12.51
N VAL A 510 18.79 5.45 12.18
CA VAL A 510 17.94 6.63 12.39
C VAL A 510 16.92 6.73 11.25
N SER A 511 15.66 6.41 11.50
CA SER A 511 14.59 6.59 10.51
C SER A 511 14.21 8.06 10.39
N THR A 512 13.78 8.68 11.49
CA THR A 512 13.34 10.08 11.55
C THR A 512 13.67 10.69 12.90
N GLY A 513 13.95 11.99 12.96
CA GLY A 513 14.15 12.72 14.22
C GLY A 513 15.42 13.56 14.22
N ARG A 514 15.76 14.10 15.39
CA ARG A 514 17.01 14.84 15.62
C ARG A 514 17.72 14.30 16.85
N LEU A 515 18.87 13.69 16.65
CA LEU A 515 19.74 13.16 17.70
C LEU A 515 21.04 13.98 17.74
N THR A 516 21.61 14.11 18.92
CA THR A 516 22.93 14.70 19.13
C THR A 516 23.81 13.66 19.80
N TYR A 517 24.94 13.38 19.18
CA TYR A 517 26.00 12.55 19.71
C TYR A 517 27.12 13.45 20.25
N THR A 518 27.58 13.19 21.47
CA THR A 518 28.60 13.99 22.13
C THR A 518 29.69 13.07 22.62
N GLN A 519 30.93 13.32 22.20
CA GLN A 519 32.09 12.49 22.53
C GLN A 519 33.19 13.37 23.11
N GLY A 520 33.49 13.19 24.40
CA GLY A 520 34.50 13.98 25.10
C GLY A 520 34.40 15.50 24.88
N LEU A 521 35.54 16.13 24.57
CA LEU A 521 35.67 17.57 24.33
C LEU A 521 35.44 17.98 22.86
N GLU A 522 35.22 17.03 21.94
CA GLU A 522 35.17 17.28 20.49
C GLU A 522 33.85 17.89 19.99
N GLY A 523 32.89 18.06 20.90
CA GLY A 523 31.67 18.81 20.66
C GLY A 523 30.48 17.94 20.20
N ASN A 524 29.40 18.63 19.84
CA ASN A 524 28.10 18.02 19.57
C ASN A 524 27.95 17.68 18.08
N HIS A 525 28.01 16.40 17.72
CA HIS A 525 27.73 15.93 16.37
C HIS A 525 26.22 15.72 16.18
N ARG A 526 25.68 16.26 15.09
CA ARG A 526 24.29 16.01 14.71
C ARG A 526 24.20 14.72 13.91
N VAL A 527 23.43 13.75 14.40
CA VAL A 527 23.15 12.53 13.66
C VAL A 527 21.98 12.79 12.72
N LEU A 528 22.22 12.56 11.43
CA LEU A 528 21.25 12.76 10.37
C LEU A 528 20.32 11.56 10.25
N SER A 529 19.12 11.79 9.69
CA SER A 529 18.28 10.70 9.23
C SER A 529 19.07 9.83 8.25
N LYS A 530 18.83 8.53 8.29
CA LYS A 530 19.43 7.50 7.42
C LYS A 530 20.87 7.07 7.78
N GLN A 531 21.49 7.66 8.80
CA GLN A 531 22.74 7.16 9.38
C GLN A 531 22.48 5.97 10.30
N TRP A 532 23.49 5.14 10.51
CA TRP A 532 23.48 4.04 11.47
C TRP A 532 24.45 4.30 12.61
N LEU A 533 24.21 3.63 13.73
CA LEU A 533 24.93 3.81 14.98
C LEU A 533 25.29 2.44 15.58
N SER A 534 26.45 2.37 16.22
CA SER A 534 26.94 1.24 17.00
C SER A 534 26.99 -0.07 16.19
N GLU A 535 27.44 -0.01 14.93
CA GLU A 535 27.67 -1.19 14.09
C GLU A 535 28.62 -2.19 14.75
N ALA A 536 29.62 -1.70 15.49
CA ALA A 536 30.60 -2.53 16.19
C ALA A 536 29.96 -3.53 17.17
N ALA A 537 28.79 -3.22 17.72
CA ALA A 537 28.05 -4.12 18.60
C ALA A 537 27.59 -5.42 17.92
N LEU A 538 27.59 -5.50 16.58
CA LEU A 538 27.32 -6.74 15.85
C LEU A 538 28.52 -7.70 15.78
N TRP A 539 29.73 -7.17 15.85
CA TRP A 539 30.96 -7.89 15.50
C TRP A 539 31.89 -8.13 16.69
N THR A 540 31.94 -7.20 17.64
CA THR A 540 32.82 -7.23 18.81
C THR A 540 32.10 -6.78 20.07
N THR A 541 32.69 -7.01 21.24
CA THR A 541 32.22 -6.42 22.50
C THR A 541 32.43 -4.92 22.46
N TRP A 542 31.34 -4.16 22.36
CA TRP A 542 31.39 -2.71 22.17
C TRP A 542 30.99 -1.96 23.43
N ALA A 543 31.86 -1.05 23.87
CA ALA A 543 31.52 0.03 24.80
C ALA A 543 31.27 1.29 23.99
N HIS A 544 30.14 1.95 24.22
CA HIS A 544 29.79 3.20 23.55
C HIS A 544 30.85 4.27 23.80
N ARG A 545 31.18 5.05 22.78
CA ARG A 545 32.27 6.05 22.79
C ARG A 545 31.78 7.46 23.00
N GLY A 546 30.46 7.66 23.07
CA GLY A 546 29.87 8.95 23.37
C GLY A 546 28.44 8.82 23.88
N LEU A 547 27.89 9.93 24.32
CA LEU A 547 26.51 10.07 24.76
C LEU A 547 25.61 10.41 23.56
N LEU A 548 24.56 9.62 23.34
CA LEU A 548 23.55 9.92 22.32
C LEU A 548 22.24 10.38 22.97
N GLN A 549 21.82 11.61 22.67
CA GLN A 549 20.60 12.21 23.22
C GLN A 549 19.63 12.68 22.12
N ALA A 550 18.34 12.42 22.32
CA ALA A 550 17.26 12.89 21.47
C ALA A 550 16.94 14.38 21.73
N ARG A 551 17.00 15.21 20.69
CA ARG A 551 16.62 16.64 20.74
C ARG A 551 15.18 16.89 20.30
N ALA A 552 14.56 15.91 19.67
CA ALA A 552 13.16 15.89 19.25
C ALA A 552 12.64 14.44 19.35
N GLU A 553 11.37 14.21 19.02
CA GLU A 553 10.85 12.86 18.80
C GLU A 553 11.65 12.15 17.71
N CYS A 554 12.22 11.01 18.06
CA CYS A 554 13.06 10.21 17.18
C CYS A 554 12.50 8.80 17.03
N ARG A 555 12.78 8.20 15.88
CA ARG A 555 12.44 6.83 15.55
C ARG A 555 13.65 6.14 15.00
N LEU A 556 13.95 5.00 15.59
CA LEU A 556 15.10 4.19 15.25
C LEU A 556 14.65 2.77 14.95
N LEU A 557 15.32 2.13 14.00
CA LEU A 557 15.29 0.67 13.88
C LEU A 557 16.45 0.14 14.70
N ALA A 558 16.17 -0.74 15.65
CA ALA A 558 17.19 -1.40 16.46
C ALA A 558 17.32 -2.86 16.02
N ILE A 559 18.53 -3.28 15.64
CA ILE A 559 18.88 -4.66 15.32
C ILE A 559 19.55 -5.26 16.55
N ASP A 560 18.94 -6.32 17.09
CA ASP A 560 19.52 -7.11 18.18
C ASP A 560 20.67 -7.98 17.66
N ALA A 561 21.89 -7.76 18.17
CA ALA A 561 23.09 -8.45 17.71
C ALA A 561 23.03 -9.96 17.97
N THR A 562 22.47 -10.39 19.12
CA THR A 562 22.38 -11.80 19.50
C THR A 562 21.46 -12.57 18.54
N ARG A 563 20.29 -11.99 18.26
CA ARG A 563 19.33 -12.57 17.30
C ARG A 563 19.89 -12.52 15.88
N PHE A 564 20.60 -11.47 15.53
CA PHE A 564 21.23 -11.30 14.22
C PHE A 564 22.23 -12.42 13.95
N THR A 565 23.13 -12.69 14.89
CA THR A 565 24.10 -13.79 14.76
C THR A 565 23.41 -15.15 14.69
N ASN A 566 22.34 -15.38 15.44
CA ASN A 566 21.56 -16.62 15.36
C ASN A 566 20.96 -16.85 13.95
N ILE A 567 20.40 -15.81 13.33
CA ILE A 567 19.87 -15.91 11.95
C ILE A 567 20.99 -16.17 10.96
N MET A 568 22.12 -15.48 11.09
CA MET A 568 23.28 -15.69 10.22
C MET A 568 23.85 -17.12 10.36
N SER A 569 23.71 -17.73 11.54
CA SER A 569 24.06 -19.14 11.73
C SER A 569 23.07 -20.11 11.07
N THR A 570 21.81 -19.70 10.93
CA THR A 570 20.75 -20.47 10.24
C THR A 570 20.93 -20.43 8.73
N PHE A 571 21.46 -19.33 8.20
CA PHE A 571 21.82 -19.16 6.79
C PHE A 571 23.35 -19.14 6.60
N PRO A 572 24.02 -20.30 6.67
CA PRO A 572 25.47 -20.41 6.73
C PRO A 572 26.16 -19.87 5.46
N THR A 573 26.72 -18.67 5.56
CA THR A 573 27.55 -18.03 4.53
C THR A 573 28.81 -17.45 5.17
N LEU A 574 29.93 -17.42 4.45
CA LEU A 574 31.19 -16.88 4.99
C LEU A 574 31.26 -15.34 4.98
N HIS A 575 30.42 -14.65 4.19
CA HIS A 575 30.45 -13.19 4.05
C HIS A 575 30.30 -12.40 5.36
N PRO A 576 29.37 -12.74 6.29
CA PRO A 576 29.29 -12.05 7.59
C PRO A 576 30.58 -12.18 8.41
N HIS A 577 31.23 -13.35 8.36
CA HIS A 577 32.49 -13.55 9.07
C HIS A 577 33.63 -12.72 8.46
N ALA A 578 33.80 -12.80 7.14
CA ALA A 578 34.83 -12.04 6.43
C ALA A 578 34.66 -10.54 6.65
N TYR A 579 33.41 -10.05 6.59
CA TYR A 579 33.10 -8.65 6.88
C TYR A 579 33.44 -8.27 8.32
N GLY A 580 33.04 -9.10 9.29
CA GLY A 580 33.37 -8.87 10.70
C GLY A 580 34.88 -8.85 10.98
N GLU A 581 35.66 -9.75 10.37
CA GLU A 581 37.13 -9.77 10.51
C GLU A 581 37.76 -8.49 9.96
N LYS A 582 37.36 -8.03 8.76
CA LYS A 582 37.88 -6.78 8.19
C LYS A 582 37.44 -5.55 9.00
N PHE A 583 36.20 -5.53 9.47
CA PHE A 583 35.69 -4.45 10.31
C PHE A 583 36.46 -4.34 11.63
N VAL A 584 36.67 -5.47 12.33
CA VAL A 584 37.43 -5.50 13.59
C VAL A 584 38.91 -5.15 13.37
N SER A 585 39.49 -5.56 12.24
CA SER A 585 40.86 -5.19 11.88
C SER A 585 40.99 -3.68 11.67
N SER A 586 40.03 -3.06 10.96
CA SER A 586 39.97 -1.61 10.77
C SER A 586 39.79 -0.85 12.10
N LEU A 587 39.01 -1.39 13.05
CA LEU A 587 38.90 -0.81 14.39
C LEU A 587 40.22 -0.86 15.18
N ARG A 588 41.02 -1.91 15.00
CA ARG A 588 42.33 -2.05 15.64
C ARG A 588 43.34 -1.05 15.08
N GLU A 589 43.37 -0.89 13.75
CA GLU A 589 44.20 0.11 13.09
C GLU A 589 43.85 1.54 13.53
N ALA A 590 42.56 1.80 13.80
CA ALA A 590 42.10 3.08 14.32
C ALA A 590 42.43 3.32 15.81
N ASN A 591 42.94 2.31 16.54
CA ASN A 591 43.30 2.39 17.96
C ASN A 591 44.74 1.95 18.23
N PRO A 592 45.77 2.68 17.76
CA PRO A 592 47.16 2.29 17.93
C PRO A 592 47.67 2.63 19.34
N GLY A 593 47.30 1.83 20.35
CA GLY A 593 48.00 1.55 21.63
C GLY A 593 48.57 2.68 22.50
N SER A 594 48.52 3.94 22.09
CA SER A 594 49.17 5.09 22.73
C SER A 594 48.11 6.01 23.30
N SER A 595 48.19 6.24 24.60
CA SER A 595 47.18 6.81 25.49
C SER A 595 46.74 8.26 25.19
N SER A 596 47.02 8.79 24.00
CA SER A 596 46.75 10.19 23.62
C SER A 596 45.72 10.38 22.51
N SER A 597 45.13 9.32 21.92
CA SER A 597 44.08 9.50 20.90
C SER A 597 43.01 8.40 20.88
N ILE A 598 42.18 8.36 21.93
CA ILE A 598 40.83 7.72 21.91
C ILE A 598 39.88 8.39 20.87
N ILE A 599 40.34 9.49 20.27
CA ILE A 599 39.68 10.42 19.36
C ILE A 599 39.22 9.78 18.02
N GLY A 600 39.73 8.61 17.62
CA GLY A 600 39.41 8.00 16.32
C GLY A 600 38.15 7.11 16.27
N LEU A 601 37.67 6.62 17.41
CA LEU A 601 36.59 5.62 17.46
C LEU A 601 35.24 6.30 17.69
N THR A 602 34.30 6.10 16.76
CA THR A 602 32.96 6.68 16.86
C THR A 602 31.88 5.61 16.82
N ASP A 603 30.77 5.85 17.52
CA ASP A 603 29.54 5.07 17.34
C ASP A 603 28.85 5.34 15.99
N ILE A 604 29.18 6.44 15.30
CA ILE A 604 28.45 6.87 14.10
C ILE A 604 29.00 6.20 12.85
N GLY A 605 28.15 5.45 12.16
CA GLY A 605 28.42 4.94 10.82
C GLY A 605 27.88 5.85 9.73
N VAL A 606 28.68 6.04 8.67
CA VAL A 606 28.33 6.85 7.50
C VAL A 606 28.58 6.03 6.25
N ASP A 607 27.63 6.11 5.31
CA ASP A 607 27.81 5.56 3.96
C ASP A 607 28.84 6.40 3.20
N CYS A 608 30.09 5.94 3.27
CA CYS A 608 31.24 6.55 2.62
C CYS A 608 32.03 5.52 1.81
N GLU A 609 32.92 6.00 0.95
CA GLU A 609 33.77 5.15 0.11
C GLU A 609 34.55 4.11 0.92
N LYS A 610 35.05 4.47 2.12
CA LYS A 610 35.74 3.53 3.02
C LYS A 610 34.83 2.38 3.46
N SER A 611 33.61 2.68 3.92
CA SER A 611 32.64 1.65 4.37
C SER A 611 32.20 0.73 3.23
N ARG A 612 32.06 1.27 2.01
CA ARG A 612 31.72 0.50 0.81
C ARG A 612 32.89 -0.36 0.35
N ALA A 613 34.10 0.18 0.35
CA ALA A 613 35.32 -0.55 -0.02
C ALA A 613 35.55 -1.73 0.93
N LEU A 614 35.41 -1.53 2.25
CA LEU A 614 35.52 -2.61 3.25
C LEU A 614 34.50 -3.72 2.99
N ALA A 615 33.25 -3.36 2.68
CA ALA A 615 32.22 -4.33 2.36
C ALA A 615 32.50 -5.11 1.07
N VAL A 616 32.92 -4.43 0.00
CA VAL A 616 33.25 -5.08 -1.27
C VAL A 616 34.43 -6.02 -1.10
N ASP A 617 35.48 -5.56 -0.43
CA ASP A 617 36.70 -6.33 -0.20
C ASP A 617 36.42 -7.59 0.64
N ALA A 618 35.57 -7.50 1.67
CA ALA A 618 35.14 -8.66 2.45
C ALA A 618 34.33 -9.68 1.63
N PHE A 619 33.51 -9.20 0.70
CA PHE A 619 32.68 -10.06 -0.14
C PHE A 619 33.50 -10.74 -1.24
N HIS A 620 34.47 -10.02 -1.82
CA HIS A 620 35.40 -10.51 -2.83
C HIS A 620 36.36 -11.58 -2.29
N GLU A 621 36.74 -11.51 -1.00
CA GLU A 621 37.55 -12.56 -0.37
C GLU A 621 36.84 -13.92 -0.32
N VAL A 622 35.50 -13.91 -0.23
CA VAL A 622 34.69 -15.13 -0.17
C VAL A 622 34.28 -15.60 -1.56
N ASP A 623 34.07 -14.67 -2.49
CA ASP A 623 33.61 -14.90 -3.85
C ASP A 623 34.44 -14.04 -4.82
N GLU A 624 35.46 -14.62 -5.44
CA GLU A 624 36.39 -13.92 -6.34
C GLU A 624 35.68 -13.36 -7.59
N ASP A 625 34.55 -13.95 -7.99
CA ASP A 625 33.75 -13.50 -9.12
C ASP A 625 32.77 -12.37 -8.75
N PHE A 626 32.83 -11.87 -7.51
CA PHE A 626 31.89 -10.86 -7.00
C PHE A 626 32.09 -9.50 -7.67
N GLU A 627 31.21 -9.17 -8.62
CA GLU A 627 31.23 -7.86 -9.27
C GLU A 627 30.68 -6.74 -8.36
N GLN A 628 31.51 -5.71 -8.14
CA GLN A 628 31.08 -4.49 -7.45
C GLN A 628 29.83 -3.88 -8.12
N PRO A 629 28.84 -3.41 -7.33
CA PRO A 629 27.66 -2.72 -7.86
C PRO A 629 28.03 -1.57 -8.80
N PRO A 630 27.38 -1.42 -9.97
CA PRO A 630 27.72 -0.39 -10.94
C PRO A 630 27.52 1.03 -10.39
N GLU A 631 26.58 1.21 -9.45
CA GLU A 631 26.32 2.46 -8.74
C GLU A 631 27.52 2.96 -7.91
N TRP A 632 28.40 2.05 -7.51
CA TRP A 632 29.59 2.37 -6.70
C TRP A 632 30.84 2.57 -7.55
N LYS A 633 30.76 2.32 -8.87
CA LYS A 633 31.88 2.49 -9.82
C LYS A 633 32.00 3.94 -10.34
N THR A 634 30.97 4.78 -10.21
CA THR A 634 30.99 6.17 -10.71
C THR A 634 31.41 7.17 -9.63
N ASN A 635 32.68 7.54 -9.64
CA ASN A 635 33.22 8.65 -8.83
C ASN A 635 33.28 9.93 -9.70
N ARG A 636 32.22 10.76 -9.69
CA ARG A 636 32.40 12.20 -9.94
C ARG A 636 32.55 12.86 -8.58
N ARG A 637 33.76 13.36 -8.30
CA ARG A 637 34.15 14.22 -7.18
C ARG A 637 32.95 14.98 -6.59
N PHE A 638 32.45 14.53 -5.45
CA PHE A 638 31.82 15.45 -4.50
C PHE A 638 32.97 16.10 -3.73
N SER A 639 33.35 17.30 -4.17
CA SER A 639 34.26 18.16 -3.42
C SER A 639 33.68 18.42 -2.04
N VAL A 640 34.54 18.37 -1.02
CA VAL A 640 34.25 18.57 0.40
C VAL A 640 33.99 20.05 0.75
N ASP A 641 33.95 20.94 -0.23
CA ASP A 641 33.68 22.37 -0.03
C ASP A 641 32.24 22.73 -0.38
N SER A 642 31.30 22.51 0.53
CA SER A 642 30.04 23.28 0.63
C SER A 642 29.26 22.93 1.91
N ILE A 643 29.82 23.33 3.05
CA ILE A 643 29.02 23.65 4.22
C ILE A 643 28.26 24.95 3.89
N GLY A 644 27.04 24.81 3.39
CA GLY A 644 26.20 25.99 3.13
C GLY A 644 24.96 25.67 2.31
N SER A 645 23.80 25.91 2.92
CA SER A 645 22.45 25.94 2.36
C SER A 645 21.70 24.60 2.23
N VAL A 646 20.56 24.58 2.92
CA VAL A 646 19.53 23.54 2.96
C VAL A 646 18.62 23.68 1.73
N PRO A 647 18.24 22.60 1.04
CA PRO A 647 17.00 22.56 0.28
C PRO A 647 15.95 21.73 1.03
N SER A 648 14.91 22.42 1.48
CA SER A 648 13.65 21.84 1.91
C SER A 648 12.87 21.32 0.70
N SER A 649 12.73 20.00 0.55
CA SER A 649 11.48 19.37 0.09
C SER A 649 11.58 17.86 0.13
N SER A 650 10.63 17.25 0.84
CA SER A 650 10.38 15.82 0.87
C SER A 650 9.53 15.42 -0.33
N ARG A 651 10.12 14.80 -1.34
CA ARG A 651 9.43 13.95 -2.31
C ARG A 651 10.32 12.75 -2.61
N ALA A 652 9.85 11.56 -2.24
CA ALA A 652 10.45 10.31 -2.67
C ALA A 652 10.18 10.15 -4.17
N ASN A 653 11.23 9.98 -4.97
CA ASN A 653 11.09 9.65 -6.39
C ASN A 653 10.74 8.16 -6.52
N PRO A 654 9.67 7.81 -7.27
CA PRO A 654 9.27 6.42 -7.49
C PRO A 654 10.25 5.61 -8.35
N GLY A 655 11.24 6.25 -8.98
CA GLY A 655 12.24 5.60 -9.85
C GLY A 655 13.28 4.75 -9.12
N ASP A 656 13.52 5.00 -7.83
CA ASP A 656 14.47 4.19 -7.06
C ASP A 656 13.90 2.79 -6.77
N PHE A 657 12.58 2.62 -6.76
CA PHE A 657 11.90 1.36 -6.47
C PHE A 657 11.88 0.39 -7.67
N GLU A 658 11.77 0.92 -8.90
CA GLU A 658 11.78 0.12 -10.14
C GLU A 658 13.13 -0.56 -10.40
N TYR A 659 14.22 0.04 -9.94
CA TYR A 659 15.57 -0.51 -10.12
C TYR A 659 15.79 -1.79 -9.29
N TYR A 660 15.29 -1.85 -8.05
CA TYR A 660 15.47 -3.01 -7.16
C TYR A 660 14.64 -4.23 -7.58
N LEU A 661 13.45 -4.02 -8.16
CA LEU A 661 12.61 -5.10 -8.70
C LEU A 661 13.19 -5.73 -9.97
N SER A 662 13.96 -4.97 -10.76
CA SER A 662 14.48 -5.43 -12.06
C SER A 662 15.46 -6.61 -11.99
N LYS A 663 15.98 -6.94 -10.80
CA LYS A 663 16.93 -8.06 -10.59
C LYS A 663 16.32 -9.37 -10.09
N PHE A 664 15.03 -9.40 -9.77
CA PHE A 664 14.33 -10.61 -9.29
C PHE A 664 13.53 -11.35 -10.38
N LEU A 665 13.63 -10.91 -11.64
CA LEU A 665 13.06 -11.59 -12.80
C LEU A 665 14.16 -12.25 -13.66
N PRO A 666 13.95 -13.46 -14.20
CA PRO A 666 14.93 -14.13 -15.08
C PRO A 666 15.35 -13.24 -16.26
N ARG A 667 16.65 -13.24 -16.58
CA ARG A 667 17.41 -12.38 -17.54
C ARG A 667 16.90 -12.27 -19.00
N ALA A 668 15.71 -12.74 -19.34
CA ALA A 668 15.20 -12.75 -20.72
C ALA A 668 14.60 -11.41 -21.21
N TRP A 669 14.66 -10.33 -20.42
CA TRP A 669 13.82 -9.14 -20.63
C TRP A 669 14.50 -7.82 -21.00
N PHE A 670 15.80 -7.79 -21.31
CA PHE A 670 16.43 -6.56 -21.81
C PHE A 670 17.50 -6.82 -22.88
N ARG A 671 17.09 -6.74 -24.16
CA ARG A 671 18.01 -6.42 -25.27
C ARG A 671 17.53 -5.12 -25.92
N ARG A 672 18.38 -4.09 -25.86
CA ARG A 672 18.23 -2.80 -26.56
C ARG A 672 18.29 -3.01 -28.08
N GLY A 673 17.42 -2.30 -28.80
CA GLY A 673 17.61 -1.94 -30.21
C GLY A 673 17.69 -0.41 -30.31
N SER A 674 18.76 0.08 -30.91
CA SER A 674 19.11 1.49 -31.15
C SER A 674 18.58 2.01 -32.50
N MET A 675 18.72 3.33 -32.69
CA MET A 675 18.59 4.15 -33.93
C MET A 675 17.16 4.70 -34.14
N THR A 676 16.93 5.98 -34.44
CA THR A 676 17.75 7.03 -35.09
C THR A 676 17.47 8.43 -34.54
N SER A 677 18.52 9.26 -34.55
CA SER A 677 18.57 10.70 -34.31
C SER A 677 18.09 11.54 -35.51
N ALA A 678 17.45 12.69 -35.25
CA ALA A 678 17.86 14.01 -35.77
C ALA A 678 17.01 15.16 -35.16
N PRO A 679 17.55 16.40 -35.08
CA PRO A 679 17.11 17.46 -34.17
C PRO A 679 16.46 18.67 -34.88
N ILE A 680 15.77 19.56 -34.15
CA ILE A 680 15.66 21.01 -34.44
C ILE A 680 15.38 21.77 -33.12
N SER A 681 16.10 22.88 -32.98
CA SER A 681 16.13 23.96 -31.98
C SER A 681 14.80 24.78 -31.95
N LEU A 682 14.50 25.78 -31.12
CA LEU A 682 15.12 26.64 -30.11
C LEU A 682 13.92 27.37 -29.41
N VAL A 683 14.05 27.70 -28.12
CA VAL A 683 13.60 28.96 -27.47
C VAL A 683 12.26 29.59 -27.88
N SER A 684 11.31 29.67 -26.94
CA SER A 684 10.59 30.92 -26.62
C SER A 684 9.74 30.79 -25.34
N MET A 685 9.75 31.88 -24.56
CA MET A 685 8.74 32.32 -23.58
C MET A 685 8.59 31.56 -22.26
N ARG A 686 9.46 31.97 -21.32
CA ARG A 686 9.21 31.96 -19.87
C ARG A 686 9.07 33.42 -19.43
N SER A 687 7.84 33.96 -19.40
CA SER A 687 7.49 35.18 -18.65
C SER A 687 5.97 35.23 -18.42
N SER A 688 5.56 35.81 -17.28
CA SER A 688 4.18 35.90 -16.75
C SER A 688 3.67 34.55 -16.20
N VAL A 689 3.37 34.35 -14.92
CA VAL A 689 2.58 35.19 -14.02
C VAL A 689 3.06 34.91 -12.58
N ASN A 690 3.78 35.88 -12.00
CA ASN A 690 3.95 36.05 -10.56
C ASN A 690 3.58 37.50 -10.32
N ASP A 691 2.31 37.76 -10.02
CA ASP A 691 1.86 38.93 -9.28
C ASP A 691 0.38 38.70 -8.96
N TRP A 692 -0.10 39.38 -7.92
CA TRP A 692 -1.46 39.37 -7.36
C TRP A 692 -1.69 38.43 -6.17
N GLY A 693 -1.13 38.86 -5.04
CA GLY A 693 -1.66 38.53 -3.73
C GLY A 693 -1.30 39.61 -2.73
N HIS A 694 -2.07 40.72 -2.66
CA HIS A 694 -2.25 41.53 -1.44
C HIS A 694 -3.35 42.60 -1.63
N GLY A 695 -4.28 42.67 -0.65
CA GLY A 695 -5.32 43.70 -0.48
C GLY A 695 -6.57 43.38 -1.31
N TRP A 696 -7.78 43.27 -0.76
CA TRP A 696 -8.42 44.34 0.01
C TRP A 696 -9.53 43.79 0.92
N ARG A 697 -9.60 44.39 2.11
CA ARG A 697 -10.76 44.39 3.01
C ARG A 697 -11.49 45.73 2.78
N SER A 698 -12.79 45.72 2.97
CA SER A 698 -13.71 46.83 3.30
C SER A 698 -14.11 47.86 2.23
N SER A 699 -15.44 47.99 2.14
CA SER A 699 -16.22 49.22 1.89
C SER A 699 -16.51 49.62 0.44
N GLN A 700 -17.53 49.01 -0.16
CA GLN A 700 -18.84 49.64 -0.45
C GLN A 700 -19.82 48.60 -1.00
#